data_AF-A0A0D3MCX9-F1
#
_entry.id   AF-A0A0D3MCX9-F1
#
_cell.length_a   1.000
_cell.length_b   1.000
_cell.length_c   1.000
_cell.angle_alpha   90.00
_cell.angle_beta   90.00
_cell.angle_gamma   90.00
#
_symmetry.space_group_name_H-M   'P 1'
#
loop_
_entity.id
_entity.type
_entity.pdbx_description
1 polymer ?
#
loop_
_entity_poly.entity_id
_entity_poly.type
_entity_poly.pdbx_seq_one_letter_code
_entity_poly.pdbx_strand_id
1 'polypeptide(L)'
;MKKYLHKLLRCIATVGFYQLFAPAAFAASLSQVSNFGNNPSNLDMHLYVPDNVQSNAPLLLAVHYCTGTGPEFFQNTSYNNLADTYGFIVIYPTATRSSKCFDVYSSSALTRDGGSDPVALMSMVNYVQSNYNVDANRIFVTGVSSGAMMTNVMLALYPDVFSAGAAFAGVPYTCFATTGSSEWSGECANGNITKTAQAWGDAVRNANPGYGGERPRIQLWHGTNDETLNYNNFNEAIKQWTNVHGLSQTPTFTDQPSANATRTRYGSSGANAQVEAISLQGVPHNLPVEEEEAIRFFNLDDSTPPSSSSSSSSSSSSSSSSSSSGAGANAIVVRMSGVTGEESVTLEIGGAAIQTWTLSTSMSNYSVSTNATGELRVSFTNDSGDLDVQVDYVSINGDVRQAEDQQDNTGAWDETCGGGSYSEMLHCNGSIGFGNVTGGSTVTPTPNPTVTPTVIPTSTPTPVPTATPTATPTTPPDQCEEVCYWWNDAPRPLCQNNSGWGWENNQSCIGRETCESSSNGGQGVVSNCSSPTPTQVPTPSPTPSPTPVPSPTPSLEPTPTPPPAPTATPTPVPTATPTPIATATPTPVPSPTPTPVANGQMCDWYGWELPICQNQNSGWSFENGVNCIGINSCENVVGGNPLPTPTPTPNPTQSPTPTPSPTPTPTQTPTPGPIGGFEPLTEEDTGASCYVPDTGSYASLPAISELPNPFKSMDGSNVSSRYDWTCRRAEIKAMHERWIYGEKPRFNGSVSGSVSNNSISVSVTENGNTVTYSASVDMPSGTGPFPVMIGVGGSNLNNNGLKNKGVAVVNFNNSEIGAHNGSGSRGQGKFYDIYGSNHSAGSTVAWAWGVSRIIDVLENTSGHNLNASRIGVTGCSRNGKGAIVVGAMDERISLVIPQESGSGGTAAWRVSDAQKAAGTNVQTASQIVGENPWMSSSLEQFANNGTVTKLPVDNHELLGMVAPRGLLVLENSDMEWLGWESTYTSAVASREIYKALGIADHMGVNQIGGYDHCQFPSGSQQYVDAFVEKFLLGNDSANTTIVNSSKVNVDTARWMPWNTPNLQ
;
A
#
# COMPACT_ATOMS: atom_id res chain seq x y z
N MET A 1 5.73 36.72 82.11
CA MET A 1 6.35 37.93 81.50
C MET A 1 6.38 37.76 79.98
N LYS A 2 6.30 38.88 79.22
CA LYS A 2 6.88 39.14 77.86
C LYS A 2 6.74 38.01 76.80
N LYS A 3 5.96 38.23 75.72
CA LYS A 3 6.42 38.64 74.35
C LYS A 3 7.46 37.68 73.74
N TYR A 4 7.32 37.11 72.54
CA TYR A 4 6.65 37.56 71.30
C TYR A 4 5.72 36.44 70.74
N LEU A 5 4.67 36.60 69.90
CA LEU A 5 4.15 37.63 68.98
C LEU A 5 4.26 37.23 67.48
N HIS A 6 3.18 36.60 66.99
CA HIS A 6 2.65 36.57 65.61
C HIS A 6 3.18 35.57 64.56
N LYS A 7 2.23 35.19 63.67
CA LYS A 7 2.25 34.19 62.59
C LYS A 7 2.35 32.72 63.08
N LEU A 8 1.46 31.80 62.68
CA LEU A 8 0.21 31.92 61.91
C LEU A 8 -0.82 30.89 62.42
N LEU A 9 -2.12 31.12 62.17
CA LEU A 9 -3.22 30.31 62.70
C LEU A 9 -4.11 29.80 61.56
N ARG A 10 -4.73 28.61 61.75
CA ARG A 10 -5.56 27.83 60.78
C ARG A 10 -4.70 27.10 59.73
N CYS A 11 -5.01 25.86 59.31
CA CYS A 11 -6.27 25.11 59.35
C CYS A 11 -6.15 23.68 59.89
N ILE A 12 -7.25 23.14 60.44
CA ILE A 12 -7.53 21.70 60.59
C ILE A 12 -8.99 21.50 60.19
N ALA A 13 -9.26 20.75 59.11
CA ALA A 13 -10.58 20.19 58.79
C ALA A 13 -10.46 19.09 57.70
N THR A 14 -11.15 17.98 57.95
CA THR A 14 -11.54 16.88 57.05
C THR A 14 -11.43 17.07 55.53
N VAL A 15 -10.76 16.12 54.86
CA VAL A 15 -11.02 15.79 53.45
C VAL A 15 -12.23 14.86 53.39
N GLY A 16 -13.25 15.22 52.60
CA GLY A 16 -14.43 14.39 52.34
C GLY A 16 -14.41 13.84 50.91
N PHE A 17 -14.97 12.64 50.71
CA PHE A 17 -15.12 12.04 49.38
C PHE A 17 -16.05 12.89 48.51
N TYR A 18 -15.56 13.36 47.37
CA TYR A 18 -16.38 13.82 46.25
C TYR A 18 -16.09 12.92 45.05
N GLN A 19 -17.10 12.13 44.66
CA GLN A 19 -17.13 11.46 43.36
C GLN A 19 -17.27 12.55 42.29
N LEU A 20 -16.18 12.83 41.57
CA LEU A 20 -16.21 13.62 40.35
C LEU A 20 -16.56 12.66 39.21
N PHE A 21 -17.80 12.75 38.72
CA PHE A 21 -18.10 12.25 37.38
C PHE A 21 -17.28 13.08 36.40
N ALA A 22 -16.43 12.41 35.61
CA ALA A 22 -15.86 13.03 34.43
C ALA A 22 -17.01 13.40 33.46
N PRO A 23 -16.94 14.55 32.75
CA PRO A 23 -17.80 14.73 31.60
C PRO A 23 -17.50 13.62 30.60
N ALA A 24 -18.53 13.06 29.96
CA ALA A 24 -18.30 12.14 28.85
C ALA A 24 -17.52 12.87 27.75
N ALA A 25 -16.52 12.20 27.17
CA ALA A 25 -16.01 12.61 25.87
C ALA A 25 -17.15 12.47 24.86
N PHE A 26 -17.43 13.52 24.11
CA PHE A 26 -18.26 13.42 22.92
C PHE A 26 -17.36 12.86 21.83
N ALA A 27 -17.70 11.70 21.28
CA ALA A 27 -17.04 11.17 20.09
C ALA A 27 -17.50 11.96 18.85
N ALA A 28 -16.63 12.05 17.85
CA ALA A 28 -16.94 12.52 16.51
C ALA A 28 -18.26 11.92 15.98
N SER A 29 -19.13 12.77 15.44
CA SER A 29 -20.48 12.41 15.01
C SER A 29 -20.75 12.86 13.58
N LEU A 30 -21.39 12.00 12.77
CA LEU A 30 -21.83 12.35 11.41
C LEU A 30 -22.75 13.59 11.45
N SER A 31 -22.40 14.60 10.66
CA SER A 31 -23.08 15.90 10.64
C SER A 31 -23.69 16.19 9.27
N GLN A 32 -24.94 16.67 9.20
CA GLN A 32 -25.52 17.13 7.93
C GLN A 32 -25.03 18.54 7.61
N VAL A 33 -24.42 18.73 6.44
CA VAL A 33 -23.93 20.01 5.96
C VAL A 33 -24.95 20.62 5.00
N SER A 34 -25.41 21.82 5.32
CA SER A 34 -26.27 22.63 4.42
C SER A 34 -25.45 23.72 3.73
N ASN A 35 -25.84 24.10 2.51
CA ASN A 35 -25.23 25.18 1.72
C ASN A 35 -23.77 24.91 1.26
N PHE A 36 -23.43 23.66 0.94
CA PHE A 36 -22.09 23.24 0.48
C PHE A 36 -21.70 23.70 -0.94
N GLY A 37 -22.47 24.57 -1.61
CA GLY A 37 -22.13 25.12 -2.93
C GLY A 37 -23.16 24.82 -4.03
N ASN A 38 -22.68 24.56 -5.25
CA ASN A 38 -23.53 24.39 -6.43
C ASN A 38 -24.16 22.98 -6.45
N ASN A 39 -25.45 22.90 -6.19
CA ASN A 39 -26.16 21.63 -5.99
C ASN A 39 -27.31 21.45 -7.00
N PRO A 40 -27.03 21.26 -8.30
CA PRO A 40 -28.07 21.23 -9.34
C PRO A 40 -29.05 20.06 -9.19
N SER A 41 -28.59 18.94 -8.61
CA SER A 41 -29.40 17.74 -8.35
C SER A 41 -30.08 17.71 -6.98
N ASN A 42 -29.92 18.76 -6.16
CA ASN A 42 -30.43 18.82 -4.78
C ASN A 42 -30.02 17.58 -3.95
N LEU A 43 -28.75 17.19 -3.96
CA LEU A 43 -28.20 16.15 -3.07
C LEU A 43 -28.10 16.68 -1.63
N ASP A 44 -28.22 15.82 -0.62
CA ASP A 44 -27.78 16.15 0.74
C ASP A 44 -26.30 15.79 0.93
N MET A 45 -25.61 16.49 1.84
CA MET A 45 -24.24 16.19 2.25
C MET A 45 -24.23 15.83 3.73
N HIS A 46 -23.65 14.69 4.07
CA HIS A 46 -23.23 14.37 5.43
C HIS A 46 -21.71 14.30 5.49
N LEU A 47 -21.13 14.74 6.60
CA LEU A 47 -19.69 14.86 6.80
C LEU A 47 -19.29 14.22 8.13
N TYR A 48 -18.29 13.34 8.05
CA TYR A 48 -17.60 12.78 9.20
C TYR A 48 -16.19 13.34 9.28
N VAL A 49 -15.81 13.83 10.46
CA VAL A 49 -14.47 14.37 10.77
C VAL A 49 -14.04 13.72 12.09
N PRO A 50 -13.00 12.87 12.09
CA PRO A 50 -12.59 12.16 13.29
C PRO A 50 -11.87 13.11 14.27
N ASP A 51 -11.90 12.78 15.57
CA ASP A 51 -11.33 13.63 16.63
C ASP A 51 -9.79 13.75 16.55
N ASN A 52 -9.13 12.85 15.81
CA ASN A 52 -7.67 12.78 15.59
C ASN A 52 -7.24 13.12 14.15
N VAL A 53 -8.06 13.86 13.39
CA VAL A 53 -7.79 14.23 11.98
C VAL A 53 -6.36 14.74 11.72
N GLN A 54 -5.71 14.20 10.69
CA GLN A 54 -4.31 14.52 10.33
C GLN A 54 -4.15 15.99 9.93
N SER A 55 -2.94 16.53 10.13
CA SER A 55 -2.53 17.79 9.48
C SER A 55 -2.28 17.55 8.00
N ASN A 56 -2.97 18.29 7.12
CA ASN A 56 -3.08 18.01 5.68
C ASN A 56 -3.84 16.68 5.45
N ALA A 57 -5.06 16.62 6.00
CA ALA A 57 -5.88 15.42 6.04
C ALA A 57 -6.20 14.89 4.63
N PRO A 58 -6.19 13.56 4.42
CA PRO A 58 -6.81 12.97 3.25
C PRO A 58 -8.33 13.13 3.28
N LEU A 59 -8.97 13.01 2.12
CA LEU A 59 -10.42 13.15 1.96
C LEU A 59 -11.00 12.01 1.13
N LEU A 60 -11.96 11.28 1.71
CA LEU A 60 -12.68 10.19 1.05
C LEU A 60 -14.13 10.60 0.75
N LEU A 61 -14.56 10.42 -0.49
CA LEU A 61 -15.95 10.54 -0.92
C LEU A 61 -16.59 9.14 -0.99
N ALA A 62 -17.47 8.82 -0.03
CA ALA A 62 -18.05 7.49 0.15
C ALA A 62 -19.50 7.42 -0.37
N VAL A 63 -19.66 6.98 -1.62
CA VAL A 63 -20.91 7.08 -2.40
C VAL A 63 -21.78 5.81 -2.28
N HIS A 64 -23.01 5.98 -1.80
CA HIS A 64 -23.92 4.87 -1.52
C HIS A 64 -24.55 4.21 -2.77
N TYR A 65 -25.14 3.04 -2.56
CA TYR A 65 -25.89 2.24 -3.54
C TYR A 65 -27.34 2.77 -3.72
N CYS A 66 -28.04 2.33 -4.78
CA CYS A 66 -29.47 2.62 -4.98
C CYS A 66 -30.31 2.21 -3.76
N THR A 67 -31.50 2.79 -3.59
CA THR A 67 -32.37 2.72 -2.39
C THR A 67 -31.81 3.20 -1.05
N GLY A 68 -30.48 3.23 -0.84
CA GLY A 68 -29.86 3.69 0.41
C GLY A 68 -29.65 5.21 0.52
N THR A 69 -28.90 5.62 1.54
CA THR A 69 -28.52 7.02 1.83
C THR A 69 -27.11 7.12 2.42
N GLY A 70 -26.56 8.33 2.49
CA GLY A 70 -25.26 8.60 3.13
C GLY A 70 -25.19 8.17 4.61
N PRO A 71 -26.16 8.53 5.46
CA PRO A 71 -26.20 8.08 6.85
C PRO A 71 -26.34 6.56 7.02
N GLU A 72 -27.02 5.87 6.10
CA GLU A 72 -27.07 4.40 6.10
C GLU A 72 -25.73 3.80 5.66
N PHE A 73 -25.06 4.39 4.66
CA PHE A 73 -23.74 3.94 4.23
C PHE A 73 -22.67 4.16 5.33
N PHE A 74 -22.77 5.25 6.09
CA PHE A 74 -21.98 5.49 7.31
C PHE A 74 -22.24 4.45 8.42
N GLN A 75 -23.48 3.94 8.56
CA GLN A 75 -23.80 2.89 9.56
C GLN A 75 -23.43 1.48 9.10
N ASN A 76 -23.39 1.24 7.79
CA ASN A 76 -23.20 -0.08 7.17
C ASN A 76 -21.79 -0.29 6.58
N THR A 77 -20.85 0.63 6.80
CA THR A 77 -19.44 0.50 6.37
C THR A 77 -18.48 0.94 7.46
N SER A 78 -17.27 0.39 7.48
CA SER A 78 -16.23 0.70 8.48
C SER A 78 -15.43 1.98 8.19
N TYR A 79 -15.74 2.73 7.13
CA TYR A 79 -14.96 3.90 6.71
C TYR A 79 -14.86 5.00 7.80
N ASN A 80 -15.80 5.08 8.74
CA ASN A 80 -15.69 5.99 9.89
C ASN A 80 -14.67 5.48 10.93
N ASN A 81 -14.64 4.17 11.22
CA ASN A 81 -13.72 3.56 12.18
C ASN A 81 -12.28 3.60 11.63
N LEU A 82 -12.13 3.45 10.31
CA LEU A 82 -10.87 3.63 9.60
C LEU A 82 -10.46 5.12 9.56
N ALA A 83 -11.41 6.05 9.44
CA ALA A 83 -11.14 7.47 9.62
C ALA A 83 -10.69 7.82 11.05
N ASP A 84 -11.29 7.22 12.09
CA ASP A 84 -10.84 7.35 13.49
C ASP A 84 -9.48 6.68 13.74
N THR A 85 -9.11 5.66 12.96
CA THR A 85 -7.81 4.98 13.07
C THR A 85 -6.70 5.80 12.40
N TYR A 86 -6.95 6.28 11.18
CA TYR A 86 -5.92 6.88 10.32
C TYR A 86 -6.03 8.41 10.14
N GLY A 87 -7.10 9.05 10.62
CA GLY A 87 -7.24 10.51 10.67
C GLY A 87 -7.61 11.20 9.35
N PHE A 88 -8.33 10.53 8.44
CA PHE A 88 -8.85 11.14 7.21
C PHE A 88 -10.32 11.62 7.36
N ILE A 89 -10.77 12.52 6.48
CA ILE A 89 -12.14 13.07 6.49
C ILE A 89 -13.02 12.28 5.50
N VAL A 90 -14.31 12.04 5.82
CA VAL A 90 -15.23 11.28 4.96
C VAL A 90 -16.51 12.06 4.63
N ILE A 91 -16.81 12.21 3.34
CA ILE A 91 -18.07 12.76 2.83
C ILE A 91 -19.02 11.62 2.47
N TYR A 92 -20.21 11.64 3.04
CA TYR A 92 -21.32 10.74 2.73
C TYR A 92 -22.44 11.54 2.03
N PRO A 93 -22.44 11.63 0.68
CA PRO A 93 -23.51 12.29 -0.07
C PRO A 93 -24.83 11.54 0.08
N THR A 94 -25.96 12.13 -0.34
CA THR A 94 -27.23 11.42 -0.45
C THR A 94 -28.02 11.86 -1.68
N ALA A 95 -28.37 10.90 -2.54
CA ALA A 95 -29.31 11.12 -3.63
C ALA A 95 -30.71 11.37 -3.07
N THR A 96 -31.33 12.50 -3.42
CA THR A 96 -32.68 12.84 -2.89
C THR A 96 -33.82 12.27 -3.74
N ARG A 97 -33.57 11.99 -5.03
CA ARG A 97 -34.51 11.36 -5.98
C ARG A 97 -35.08 10.03 -5.48
N SER A 98 -36.26 9.64 -5.99
CA SER A 98 -37.04 8.49 -5.49
C SER A 98 -36.37 7.13 -5.62
N SER A 99 -35.48 6.94 -6.59
CA SER A 99 -34.66 5.73 -6.77
C SER A 99 -33.52 5.60 -5.75
N LYS A 100 -33.08 6.73 -5.18
CA LYS A 100 -31.81 6.90 -4.46
C LYS A 100 -30.56 6.47 -5.24
N CYS A 101 -30.67 6.18 -6.53
CA CYS A 101 -29.50 6.03 -7.39
C CYS A 101 -28.89 7.42 -7.66
N PHE A 102 -27.61 7.45 -8.00
CA PHE A 102 -26.94 8.63 -8.56
C PHE A 102 -27.17 8.69 -10.07
N ASP A 103 -27.27 9.88 -10.64
CA ASP A 103 -27.32 10.05 -12.11
C ASP A 103 -25.94 9.71 -12.70
N VAL A 104 -25.90 8.60 -13.44
CA VAL A 104 -24.73 8.04 -14.13
C VAL A 104 -25.05 7.71 -15.60
N TYR A 105 -26.20 8.20 -16.08
CA TYR A 105 -26.81 7.82 -17.36
C TYR A 105 -27.09 9.01 -18.26
N SER A 106 -27.34 10.20 -17.69
CA SER A 106 -27.66 11.39 -18.47
C SER A 106 -26.40 12.02 -19.08
N SER A 107 -26.57 12.74 -20.19
CA SER A 107 -25.49 13.54 -20.77
C SER A 107 -24.95 14.61 -19.80
N SER A 108 -25.76 15.07 -18.84
CA SER A 108 -25.37 16.05 -17.82
C SER A 108 -24.54 15.44 -16.67
N ALA A 109 -24.67 14.13 -16.43
CA ALA A 109 -23.77 13.37 -15.55
C ALA A 109 -22.53 12.84 -16.28
N LEU A 110 -22.62 12.61 -17.59
CA LEU A 110 -21.51 12.15 -18.44
C LEU A 110 -20.77 13.30 -19.15
N THR A 111 -20.83 14.51 -18.58
CA THR A 111 -20.09 15.71 -19.01
C THR A 111 -19.56 16.44 -17.78
N ARG A 112 -18.28 16.82 -17.78
CA ARG A 112 -17.69 17.62 -16.70
C ARG A 112 -18.42 18.95 -16.58
N ASP A 113 -18.74 19.35 -15.35
CA ASP A 113 -19.52 20.57 -15.05
C ASP A 113 -20.92 20.59 -15.71
N GLY A 114 -21.41 19.44 -16.21
CA GLY A 114 -22.63 19.30 -17.04
C GLY A 114 -23.98 19.51 -16.35
N GLY A 115 -23.98 19.89 -15.06
CA GLY A 115 -25.19 20.27 -14.32
C GLY A 115 -25.99 19.12 -13.69
N SER A 116 -25.36 17.98 -13.38
CA SER A 116 -25.97 16.89 -12.59
C SER A 116 -25.11 16.51 -11.37
N ASP A 117 -25.33 15.32 -10.80
CA ASP A 117 -24.76 14.83 -9.54
C ASP A 117 -23.25 15.07 -9.37
N PRO A 118 -22.39 14.84 -10.39
CA PRO A 118 -20.95 15.05 -10.24
C PRO A 118 -20.56 16.50 -9.86
N VAL A 119 -21.39 17.49 -10.22
CA VAL A 119 -21.19 18.90 -9.87
C VAL A 119 -21.57 19.20 -8.41
N ALA A 120 -22.60 18.51 -7.91
CA ALA A 120 -22.97 18.57 -6.50
C ALA A 120 -21.92 17.86 -5.63
N LEU A 121 -21.44 16.69 -6.04
CA LEU A 121 -20.36 15.95 -5.38
C LEU A 121 -19.05 16.76 -5.35
N MET A 122 -18.66 17.37 -6.47
CA MET A 122 -17.51 18.28 -6.49
C MET A 122 -17.70 19.52 -5.61
N SER A 123 -18.93 20.03 -5.46
CA SER A 123 -19.20 21.12 -4.52
C SER A 123 -18.99 20.67 -3.06
N MET A 124 -19.36 19.44 -2.69
CA MET A 124 -19.06 18.89 -1.37
C MET A 124 -17.54 18.78 -1.12
N VAL A 125 -16.77 18.30 -2.10
CA VAL A 125 -15.29 18.22 -2.03
C VAL A 125 -14.68 19.61 -1.84
N ASN A 126 -15.05 20.57 -2.70
CA ASN A 126 -14.61 21.96 -2.62
C ASN A 126 -15.00 22.61 -1.28
N TYR A 127 -16.16 22.30 -0.72
CA TYR A 127 -16.59 22.77 0.60
C TYR A 127 -15.66 22.24 1.71
N VAL A 128 -15.32 20.95 1.70
CA VAL A 128 -14.40 20.41 2.72
C VAL A 128 -13.02 21.04 2.58
N GLN A 129 -12.46 21.12 1.37
CA GLN A 129 -11.17 21.81 1.14
C GLN A 129 -11.17 23.29 1.54
N SER A 130 -12.34 23.95 1.55
CA SER A 130 -12.48 25.36 1.95
C SER A 130 -12.62 25.55 3.47
N ASN A 131 -12.98 24.51 4.22
CA ASN A 131 -13.26 24.58 5.66
C ASN A 131 -12.30 23.75 6.53
N TYR A 132 -11.59 22.79 5.94
CA TYR A 132 -10.68 21.86 6.60
C TYR A 132 -9.34 21.83 5.84
N ASN A 133 -8.25 21.60 6.57
CA ASN A 133 -6.90 21.55 6.00
C ASN A 133 -6.65 20.19 5.32
N VAL A 134 -7.22 20.01 4.12
CA VAL A 134 -7.12 18.79 3.30
C VAL A 134 -5.95 18.86 2.33
N ASP A 135 -5.23 17.75 2.14
CA ASP A 135 -4.24 17.62 1.07
C ASP A 135 -4.94 17.40 -0.28
N ALA A 136 -4.77 18.35 -1.20
CA ALA A 136 -5.31 18.29 -2.55
C ALA A 136 -4.79 17.10 -3.39
N ASN A 137 -3.70 16.45 -2.98
CA ASN A 137 -3.13 15.27 -3.65
C ASN A 137 -3.56 13.95 -2.99
N ARG A 138 -4.39 13.98 -1.93
CA ARG A 138 -4.91 12.79 -1.21
C ARG A 138 -6.43 12.83 -1.12
N ILE A 139 -7.10 13.04 -2.27
CA ILE A 139 -8.55 12.99 -2.40
C ILE A 139 -8.94 11.72 -3.16
N PHE A 140 -9.91 10.98 -2.62
CA PHE A 140 -10.28 9.64 -3.05
C PHE A 140 -11.80 9.49 -3.16
N VAL A 141 -12.27 8.55 -3.98
CA VAL A 141 -13.70 8.26 -4.14
C VAL A 141 -13.96 6.76 -4.15
N THR A 142 -14.92 6.31 -3.34
CA THR A 142 -15.33 4.90 -3.24
C THR A 142 -16.85 4.80 -3.32
N GLY A 143 -17.39 3.66 -3.75
CA GLY A 143 -18.82 3.43 -3.69
C GLY A 143 -19.27 2.06 -4.17
N VAL A 144 -20.54 1.75 -3.91
CA VAL A 144 -21.17 0.45 -4.19
C VAL A 144 -22.31 0.60 -5.20
N SER A 145 -22.46 -0.33 -6.15
CA SER A 145 -23.54 -0.35 -7.14
C SER A 145 -23.60 0.99 -7.91
N SER A 146 -24.70 1.75 -7.85
CA SER A 146 -24.77 3.11 -8.42
C SER A 146 -23.67 4.05 -7.92
N GLY A 147 -23.17 3.90 -6.68
CA GLY A 147 -22.00 4.61 -6.17
C GLY A 147 -20.68 4.16 -6.81
N ALA A 148 -20.56 2.89 -7.24
CA ALA A 148 -19.42 2.39 -8.01
C ALA A 148 -19.44 2.87 -9.47
N MET A 149 -20.63 2.99 -10.07
CA MET A 149 -20.82 3.66 -11.36
C MET A 149 -20.44 5.14 -11.24
N MET A 150 -20.89 5.84 -10.18
CA MET A 150 -20.54 7.23 -9.93
C MET A 150 -19.04 7.40 -9.64
N THR A 151 -18.40 6.44 -8.97
CA THR A 151 -16.94 6.41 -8.80
C THR A 151 -16.23 6.45 -10.15
N ASN A 152 -16.64 5.61 -11.11
CA ASN A 152 -16.12 5.64 -12.48
C ASN A 152 -16.38 6.98 -13.21
N VAL A 153 -17.53 7.63 -12.96
CA VAL A 153 -17.85 8.98 -13.46
C VAL A 153 -16.93 10.04 -12.85
N MET A 154 -16.75 10.07 -11.53
CA MET A 154 -15.92 11.09 -10.85
C MET A 154 -14.46 11.00 -11.29
N LEU A 155 -13.88 9.79 -11.37
CA LEU A 155 -12.50 9.59 -11.84
C LEU A 155 -12.30 9.96 -13.32
N ALA A 156 -13.34 9.82 -14.16
CA ALA A 156 -13.28 10.20 -15.57
C ALA A 156 -13.42 11.71 -15.79
N LEU A 157 -14.35 12.37 -15.08
CA LEU A 157 -14.62 13.80 -15.20
C LEU A 157 -13.59 14.69 -14.49
N TYR A 158 -13.08 14.26 -13.33
CA TYR A 158 -12.20 15.04 -12.44
C TYR A 158 -10.87 14.33 -12.12
N PRO A 159 -10.09 13.90 -13.14
CA PRO A 159 -8.76 13.28 -12.96
C PRO A 159 -7.70 14.25 -12.39
N ASP A 160 -8.01 15.55 -12.38
CA ASP A 160 -7.29 16.66 -11.77
C ASP A 160 -7.61 16.85 -10.27
N VAL A 161 -8.49 16.02 -9.70
CA VAL A 161 -8.93 16.11 -8.29
C VAL A 161 -8.69 14.81 -7.54
N PHE A 162 -9.08 13.66 -8.10
CA PHE A 162 -9.01 12.37 -7.40
C PHE A 162 -7.72 11.63 -7.74
N SER A 163 -6.97 11.22 -6.72
CA SER A 163 -5.72 10.46 -6.89
C SER A 163 -5.99 8.97 -7.15
N ALA A 164 -7.04 8.42 -6.54
CA ALA A 164 -7.52 7.07 -6.80
C ALA A 164 -9.01 6.88 -6.45
N GLY A 165 -9.60 5.74 -6.83
CA GLY A 165 -10.93 5.34 -6.40
C GLY A 165 -11.19 3.83 -6.41
N ALA A 166 -12.22 3.38 -5.68
CA ALA A 166 -12.58 1.97 -5.52
C ALA A 166 -14.06 1.72 -5.83
N ALA A 167 -14.35 0.87 -6.80
CA ALA A 167 -15.69 0.69 -7.36
C ALA A 167 -16.22 -0.74 -7.14
N PHE A 168 -17.17 -0.89 -6.21
CA PHE A 168 -17.74 -2.16 -5.78
C PHE A 168 -19.06 -2.48 -6.52
N ALA A 169 -19.07 -3.53 -7.35
CA ALA A 169 -20.15 -3.83 -8.31
C ALA A 169 -20.44 -2.63 -9.25
N GLY A 170 -19.41 -2.25 -10.02
CA GLY A 170 -19.44 -1.10 -10.93
C GLY A 170 -19.75 -1.45 -12.40
N VAL A 171 -19.66 -0.43 -13.26
CA VAL A 171 -19.70 -0.55 -14.73
C VAL A 171 -18.74 0.50 -15.34
N PRO A 172 -18.30 0.33 -16.60
CA PRO A 172 -17.45 1.31 -17.27
C PRO A 172 -18.12 2.69 -17.38
N TYR A 173 -17.32 3.74 -17.31
CA TYR A 173 -17.74 5.10 -17.65
C TYR A 173 -18.35 5.14 -19.06
N THR A 174 -19.52 5.79 -19.19
CA THR A 174 -20.45 5.79 -20.34
C THR A 174 -21.21 4.49 -20.65
N CYS A 175 -21.06 3.40 -19.89
CA CYS A 175 -21.84 2.17 -20.15
C CYS A 175 -23.34 2.38 -19.85
N PHE A 176 -23.68 3.04 -18.74
CA PHE A 176 -25.08 3.35 -18.40
C PHE A 176 -25.71 4.51 -19.21
N ALA A 177 -25.03 5.07 -20.21
CA ALA A 177 -25.55 6.16 -21.02
C ALA A 177 -26.88 5.79 -21.71
N THR A 178 -27.91 6.62 -21.56
CA THR A 178 -29.22 6.41 -22.22
C THR A 178 -29.65 7.61 -23.07
N THR A 179 -30.53 7.38 -24.04
CA THR A 179 -31.17 8.43 -24.84
C THR A 179 -32.51 8.83 -24.22
N GLY A 180 -32.55 9.99 -23.57
CA GLY A 180 -33.74 10.51 -22.88
C GLY A 180 -33.58 10.52 -21.37
N SER A 181 -34.63 10.14 -20.64
CA SER A 181 -34.70 10.19 -19.17
C SER A 181 -34.77 8.80 -18.52
N SER A 182 -34.21 7.77 -19.15
CA SER A 182 -34.19 6.42 -18.58
C SER A 182 -33.00 6.26 -17.63
N GLU A 183 -33.28 6.15 -16.34
CA GLU A 183 -32.28 5.90 -15.29
C GLU A 183 -31.63 4.51 -15.40
N TRP A 184 -32.28 3.58 -16.12
CA TRP A 184 -31.80 2.22 -16.33
C TRP A 184 -31.33 1.99 -17.78
N SER A 185 -30.13 1.44 -17.93
CA SER A 185 -29.59 0.93 -19.20
C SER A 185 -29.62 -0.60 -19.21
N GLY A 186 -30.65 -1.18 -19.81
CA GLY A 186 -30.83 -2.64 -19.86
C GLY A 186 -29.73 -3.37 -20.62
N GLU A 187 -29.10 -2.73 -21.61
CA GLU A 187 -27.99 -3.33 -22.36
C GLU A 187 -26.70 -3.37 -21.51
N CYS A 188 -26.41 -2.30 -20.75
CA CYS A 188 -25.25 -2.29 -19.85
C CYS A 188 -25.45 -3.25 -18.66
N ALA A 189 -26.61 -3.20 -18.00
CA ALA A 189 -26.91 -4.05 -16.85
C ALA A 189 -26.78 -5.55 -17.17
N ASN A 190 -27.20 -5.98 -18.37
CA ASN A 190 -27.03 -7.37 -18.82
C ASN A 190 -25.62 -7.69 -19.39
N GLY A 191 -24.69 -6.73 -19.41
CA GLY A 191 -23.31 -6.92 -19.88
C GLY A 191 -23.17 -6.96 -21.41
N ASN A 192 -24.19 -6.54 -22.16
CA ASN A 192 -24.24 -6.65 -23.62
C ASN A 192 -23.44 -5.54 -24.34
N ILE A 193 -23.10 -4.43 -23.66
CA ILE A 193 -22.28 -3.35 -24.23
C ILE A 193 -20.80 -3.72 -24.12
N THR A 194 -20.29 -4.45 -25.12
CA THR A 194 -18.85 -4.71 -25.29
C THR A 194 -18.24 -3.69 -26.24
N LYS A 195 -17.06 -3.13 -25.91
CA LYS A 195 -16.29 -2.24 -26.81
C LYS A 195 -14.81 -2.65 -26.85
N THR A 196 -14.05 -2.02 -27.76
CA THR A 196 -12.58 -2.11 -27.72
C THR A 196 -12.05 -1.32 -26.52
N ALA A 197 -10.91 -1.75 -25.97
CA ALA A 197 -10.24 -1.05 -24.88
C ALA A 197 -9.95 0.42 -25.26
N GLN A 198 -9.56 0.68 -26.51
CA GLN A 198 -9.39 2.02 -27.07
C GLN A 198 -10.66 2.87 -27.00
N ALA A 199 -11.82 2.35 -27.43
CA ALA A 199 -13.08 3.09 -27.41
C ALA A 199 -13.57 3.38 -25.99
N TRP A 200 -13.29 2.51 -25.02
CA TRP A 200 -13.57 2.76 -23.61
C TRP A 200 -12.63 3.81 -22.99
N GLY A 201 -11.32 3.73 -23.28
CA GLY A 201 -10.35 4.70 -22.80
C GLY A 201 -10.52 6.08 -23.43
N ASP A 202 -10.92 6.15 -24.70
CA ASP A 202 -11.25 7.41 -25.37
C ASP A 202 -12.50 8.06 -24.79
N ALA A 203 -13.48 7.29 -24.29
CA ALA A 203 -14.60 7.87 -23.55
C ALA A 203 -14.13 8.61 -22.28
N VAL A 204 -13.16 8.05 -21.54
CA VAL A 204 -12.56 8.68 -20.34
C VAL A 204 -11.59 9.82 -20.70
N ARG A 205 -10.84 9.72 -21.79
CA ARG A 205 -9.97 10.83 -22.26
C ARG A 205 -10.79 12.03 -22.74
N ASN A 206 -11.91 11.80 -23.42
CA ASN A 206 -12.83 12.83 -23.89
C ASN A 206 -13.72 13.44 -22.79
N ALA A 207 -13.75 12.86 -21.59
CA ALA A 207 -14.46 13.41 -20.43
C ALA A 207 -13.83 14.72 -19.90
N ASN A 208 -12.50 14.86 -20.04
CA ASN A 208 -11.75 16.09 -19.76
C ASN A 208 -10.72 16.34 -20.88
N PRO A 209 -11.15 16.89 -22.05
CA PRO A 209 -10.30 17.02 -23.22
C PRO A 209 -9.09 17.92 -22.98
N GLY A 210 -7.89 17.40 -23.23
CA GLY A 210 -6.62 18.11 -23.01
C GLY A 210 -5.99 17.90 -21.63
N TYR A 211 -6.63 17.15 -20.72
CA TYR A 211 -5.97 16.73 -19.48
C TYR A 211 -4.88 15.67 -19.77
N GLY A 212 -3.62 16.12 -19.65
CA GLY A 212 -2.40 15.31 -19.80
C GLY A 212 -1.58 15.16 -18.52
N GLY A 213 -2.19 15.35 -17.34
CA GLY A 213 -1.60 14.94 -16.07
C GLY A 213 -1.75 13.43 -15.83
N GLU A 214 -1.26 12.94 -14.69
CA GLU A 214 -1.45 11.56 -14.27
C GLU A 214 -2.93 11.22 -14.12
N ARG A 215 -3.32 10.01 -14.51
CA ARG A 215 -4.72 9.54 -14.40
C ARG A 215 -4.92 8.85 -13.03
N PRO A 216 -6.12 8.90 -12.44
CA PRO A 216 -6.36 8.29 -11.14
C PRO A 216 -6.13 6.78 -11.16
N ARG A 217 -5.58 6.22 -10.09
CA ARG A 217 -5.54 4.75 -9.92
C ARG A 217 -6.95 4.22 -9.62
N ILE A 218 -7.28 3.01 -10.04
CA ILE A 218 -8.60 2.42 -9.74
C ILE A 218 -8.52 0.98 -9.22
N GLN A 219 -9.32 0.69 -8.21
CA GLN A 219 -9.62 -0.65 -7.73
C GLN A 219 -11.05 -1.02 -8.17
N LEU A 220 -11.22 -2.18 -8.79
CA LEU A 220 -12.52 -2.69 -9.28
C LEU A 220 -12.88 -3.94 -8.49
N TRP A 221 -14.12 -4.06 -8.00
CA TRP A 221 -14.61 -5.28 -7.34
C TRP A 221 -15.91 -5.76 -7.98
N HIS A 222 -16.04 -7.06 -8.28
CA HIS A 222 -17.26 -7.61 -8.88
C HIS A 222 -17.53 -9.07 -8.51
N GLY A 223 -18.78 -9.40 -8.17
CA GLY A 223 -19.21 -10.78 -7.94
C GLY A 223 -19.40 -11.54 -9.26
N THR A 224 -18.87 -12.76 -9.38
CA THR A 224 -19.00 -13.53 -10.64
C THR A 224 -20.43 -13.98 -10.94
N ASN A 225 -21.32 -13.93 -9.94
CA ASN A 225 -22.73 -14.29 -10.03
C ASN A 225 -23.66 -13.05 -9.95
N ASP A 226 -23.14 -11.84 -10.13
CA ASP A 226 -23.93 -10.60 -10.07
C ASP A 226 -25.12 -10.65 -11.06
N GLU A 227 -26.31 -10.66 -10.47
CA GLU A 227 -27.61 -10.79 -11.14
C GLU A 227 -28.22 -9.43 -11.56
N THR A 228 -27.60 -8.32 -11.15
CA THR A 228 -28.09 -6.95 -11.38
C THR A 228 -27.22 -6.21 -12.41
N LEU A 229 -25.90 -6.39 -12.32
CA LEU A 229 -24.88 -5.87 -13.22
C LEU A 229 -23.98 -7.03 -13.65
N ASN A 230 -24.27 -7.62 -14.80
CA ASN A 230 -23.58 -8.83 -15.26
C ASN A 230 -22.05 -8.68 -15.23
N TYR A 231 -21.37 -9.73 -14.76
CA TYR A 231 -19.91 -9.81 -14.58
C TYR A 231 -19.08 -9.40 -15.82
N ASN A 232 -19.63 -9.44 -17.05
CA ASN A 232 -18.89 -8.90 -18.21
C ASN A 232 -18.53 -7.41 -18.06
N ASN A 233 -19.31 -6.63 -17.29
CA ASN A 233 -19.00 -5.23 -17.00
C ASN A 233 -17.66 -5.03 -16.28
N PHE A 234 -17.22 -6.00 -15.47
CA PHE A 234 -15.90 -6.01 -14.83
C PHE A 234 -14.78 -6.10 -15.87
N ASN A 235 -14.92 -6.99 -16.86
CA ASN A 235 -13.96 -7.13 -17.96
C ASN A 235 -13.91 -5.86 -18.83
N GLU A 236 -15.07 -5.24 -19.10
CA GLU A 236 -15.13 -3.96 -19.81
C GLU A 236 -14.53 -2.80 -19.01
N ALA A 237 -14.62 -2.82 -17.68
CA ALA A 237 -14.01 -1.82 -16.81
C ALA A 237 -12.48 -1.98 -16.73
N ILE A 238 -11.98 -3.22 -16.67
CA ILE A 238 -10.56 -3.53 -16.83
C ILE A 238 -10.05 -2.99 -18.18
N LYS A 239 -10.74 -3.31 -19.29
CA LYS A 239 -10.41 -2.80 -20.64
C LYS A 239 -10.36 -1.28 -20.69
N GLN A 240 -11.31 -0.60 -20.04
CA GLN A 240 -11.33 0.86 -19.95
C GLN A 240 -10.07 1.39 -19.27
N TRP A 241 -9.85 1.00 -18.02
CA TRP A 241 -8.85 1.65 -17.19
C TRP A 241 -7.41 1.27 -17.54
N THR A 242 -7.18 0.04 -17.98
CA THR A 242 -5.88 -0.35 -18.54
C THR A 242 -5.54 0.49 -19.77
N ASN A 243 -6.49 0.72 -20.70
CA ASN A 243 -6.23 1.60 -21.84
C ASN A 243 -6.15 3.10 -21.48
N VAL A 244 -6.82 3.57 -20.41
CA VAL A 244 -6.62 4.93 -19.88
C VAL A 244 -5.17 5.14 -19.41
N HIS A 245 -4.58 4.13 -18.77
CA HIS A 245 -3.20 4.14 -18.26
C HIS A 245 -2.14 3.66 -19.27
N GLY A 246 -2.55 3.23 -20.48
CA GLY A 246 -1.62 2.72 -21.50
C GLY A 246 -1.06 1.31 -21.24
N LEU A 247 -1.74 0.52 -20.42
CA LEU A 247 -1.31 -0.78 -19.90
C LEU A 247 -1.78 -1.96 -20.77
N SER A 248 -1.12 -3.11 -20.57
CA SER A 248 -1.54 -4.39 -21.15
C SER A 248 -2.92 -4.84 -20.63
N GLN A 249 -3.62 -5.66 -21.42
CA GLN A 249 -4.79 -6.42 -20.99
C GLN A 249 -4.42 -7.67 -20.19
N THR A 250 -3.17 -8.13 -20.32
CA THR A 250 -2.59 -9.17 -19.46
C THR A 250 -2.16 -8.53 -18.14
N PRO A 251 -2.54 -9.07 -16.98
CA PRO A 251 -2.13 -8.52 -15.70
C PRO A 251 -0.64 -8.72 -15.45
N THR A 252 -0.02 -7.71 -14.85
CA THR A 252 1.36 -7.72 -14.34
C THR A 252 1.52 -8.68 -13.15
N PHE A 253 0.45 -8.93 -12.40
CA PHE A 253 0.42 -9.85 -11.28
C PHE A 253 -1.00 -10.38 -11.03
N THR A 254 -1.13 -11.62 -10.55
CA THR A 254 -2.41 -12.26 -10.19
C THR A 254 -2.26 -13.05 -8.89
N ASP A 255 -3.13 -12.82 -7.92
CA ASP A 255 -3.14 -13.50 -6.62
C ASP A 255 -4.56 -13.91 -6.16
N GLN A 256 -4.63 -14.53 -4.98
CA GLN A 256 -5.88 -14.96 -4.34
C GLN A 256 -5.90 -14.44 -2.88
N PRO A 257 -6.30 -13.18 -2.63
CA PRO A 257 -6.31 -12.62 -1.26
C PRO A 257 -7.27 -13.35 -0.31
N SER A 258 -8.29 -14.04 -0.83
CA SER A 258 -9.15 -14.96 -0.08
C SER A 258 -9.48 -16.21 -0.92
N ALA A 259 -10.01 -17.26 -0.29
CA ALA A 259 -10.35 -18.51 -0.96
C ALA A 259 -11.45 -18.42 -2.04
N ASN A 260 -12.09 -17.25 -2.19
CA ASN A 260 -13.06 -16.97 -3.25
C ASN A 260 -12.77 -15.67 -4.01
N ALA A 261 -11.63 -15.00 -3.78
CA ALA A 261 -11.27 -13.75 -4.44
C ALA A 261 -10.08 -13.96 -5.38
N THR A 262 -10.26 -13.67 -6.68
CA THR A 262 -9.15 -13.54 -7.63
C THR A 262 -8.82 -12.07 -7.81
N ARG A 263 -7.59 -11.66 -7.48
CA ARG A 263 -7.10 -10.30 -7.72
C ARG A 263 -6.12 -10.29 -8.88
N THR A 264 -6.27 -9.32 -9.77
CA THR A 264 -5.32 -9.00 -10.84
C THR A 264 -4.84 -7.56 -10.72
N ARG A 265 -3.57 -7.32 -11.02
CA ARG A 265 -2.94 -5.98 -11.02
C ARG A 265 -2.31 -5.68 -12.37
N TYR A 266 -2.37 -4.41 -12.77
CA TYR A 266 -1.84 -3.94 -14.04
C TYR A 266 -0.94 -2.72 -13.79
N GLY A 267 0.23 -2.71 -14.44
CA GLY A 267 1.23 -1.65 -14.35
C GLY A 267 2.26 -1.85 -13.21
N SER A 268 1.87 -2.46 -12.10
CA SER A 268 2.79 -2.99 -11.09
C SER A 268 2.20 -4.19 -10.36
N SER A 269 3.00 -4.87 -9.53
CA SER A 269 2.60 -6.05 -8.74
C SER A 269 2.18 -5.73 -7.29
N GLY A 270 2.43 -4.51 -6.80
CA GLY A 270 2.17 -4.09 -5.42
C GLY A 270 0.96 -3.15 -5.26
N ALA A 271 0.78 -2.60 -4.06
CA ALA A 271 -0.34 -1.69 -3.71
C ALA A 271 -0.45 -0.43 -4.59
N ASN A 272 0.65 0.00 -5.21
CA ASN A 272 0.70 1.11 -6.17
C ASN A 272 0.27 0.74 -7.60
N ALA A 273 -0.42 -0.39 -7.81
CA ALA A 273 -1.02 -0.74 -9.08
C ALA A 273 -1.97 0.37 -9.59
N GLN A 274 -1.84 0.70 -10.88
CA GLN A 274 -2.64 1.74 -11.53
C GLN A 274 -4.08 1.28 -11.81
N VAL A 275 -4.21 -0.02 -12.11
CA VAL A 275 -5.48 -0.73 -12.10
C VAL A 275 -5.29 -1.98 -11.27
N GLU A 276 -6.16 -2.17 -10.28
CA GLU A 276 -6.32 -3.41 -9.52
C GLU A 276 -7.76 -3.88 -9.71
N ALA A 277 -7.99 -5.18 -9.88
CA ALA A 277 -9.30 -5.72 -10.15
C ALA A 277 -9.51 -7.05 -9.42
N ILE A 278 -10.55 -7.13 -8.58
CA ILE A 278 -10.86 -8.28 -7.74
C ILE A 278 -12.21 -8.88 -8.15
N SER A 279 -12.22 -10.13 -8.59
CA SER A 279 -13.44 -10.88 -8.83
C SER A 279 -13.74 -11.84 -7.68
N LEU A 280 -15.00 -11.83 -7.22
CA LEU A 280 -15.46 -12.62 -6.08
C LEU A 280 -16.30 -13.81 -6.58
N GLN A 281 -15.67 -14.98 -6.61
CA GLN A 281 -16.22 -16.22 -7.14
C GLN A 281 -17.48 -16.64 -6.38
N GLY A 282 -18.57 -16.78 -7.12
CA GLY A 282 -19.88 -17.21 -6.62
C GLY A 282 -20.74 -16.11 -5.98
N VAL A 283 -20.20 -14.90 -5.82
CA VAL A 283 -20.85 -13.80 -5.08
C VAL A 283 -21.87 -13.04 -5.97
N PRO A 284 -23.06 -12.69 -5.46
CA PRO A 284 -24.09 -11.90 -6.16
C PRO A 284 -23.77 -10.40 -6.15
N HIS A 285 -24.72 -9.55 -6.60
CA HIS A 285 -24.58 -8.09 -6.65
C HIS A 285 -24.23 -7.45 -5.30
N ASN A 286 -24.85 -7.94 -4.22
CA ASN A 286 -24.60 -7.47 -2.86
C ASN A 286 -23.34 -8.15 -2.27
N LEU A 287 -22.18 -7.79 -2.85
CA LEU A 287 -20.87 -8.25 -2.44
C LEU A 287 -20.35 -7.52 -1.18
N PRO A 288 -19.47 -8.13 -0.36
CA PRO A 288 -18.88 -7.47 0.80
C PRO A 288 -18.04 -6.27 0.37
N VAL A 289 -18.08 -5.19 1.15
CA VAL A 289 -17.21 -4.04 0.98
C VAL A 289 -15.97 -4.27 1.84
N GLU A 290 -14.86 -4.67 1.21
CA GLU A 290 -13.58 -4.86 1.88
C GLU A 290 -12.91 -3.48 2.10
N GLU A 291 -13.41 -2.68 3.06
CA GLU A 291 -12.96 -1.28 3.22
C GLU A 291 -11.45 -1.16 3.47
N GLU A 292 -10.87 -2.11 4.21
CA GLU A 292 -9.44 -2.12 4.55
C GLU A 292 -8.57 -2.27 3.30
N GLU A 293 -8.95 -3.11 2.33
CA GLU A 293 -8.22 -3.23 1.05
C GLU A 293 -8.41 -1.99 0.15
N ALA A 294 -9.51 -1.24 0.29
CA ALA A 294 -9.67 0.04 -0.39
C ALA A 294 -8.80 1.15 0.26
N ILE A 295 -8.76 1.21 1.60
CA ILE A 295 -7.90 2.13 2.36
C ILE A 295 -6.40 1.85 2.10
N ARG A 296 -6.01 0.56 2.06
CA ARG A 296 -4.66 0.11 1.63
C ARG A 296 -4.37 0.54 0.19
N PHE A 297 -5.29 0.31 -0.75
CA PHE A 297 -5.10 0.73 -2.15
C PHE A 297 -4.97 2.26 -2.32
N PHE A 298 -5.63 3.05 -1.46
CA PHE A 298 -5.50 4.51 -1.42
C PHE A 298 -4.22 5.01 -0.73
N ASN A 299 -3.41 4.13 -0.13
CA ASN A 299 -2.29 4.48 0.76
C ASN A 299 -2.77 5.44 1.89
N LEU A 300 -3.87 5.07 2.56
CA LEU A 300 -4.48 5.82 3.66
C LEU A 300 -4.20 5.20 5.04
N ASP A 301 -3.66 3.99 5.08
CA ASP A 301 -3.25 3.25 6.27
C ASP A 301 -1.86 3.67 6.82
N ASP A 302 -1.06 4.40 6.03
CA ASP A 302 0.16 5.05 6.51
C ASP A 302 -0.15 6.28 7.38
N SER A 303 0.30 6.21 8.63
CA SER A 303 0.11 7.22 9.66
C SER A 303 1.19 8.32 9.69
N THR A 304 2.13 8.30 8.73
CA THR A 304 3.31 9.19 8.73
C THR A 304 3.08 10.47 7.89
N PRO A 305 3.11 11.69 8.47
CA PRO A 305 3.00 12.92 7.67
C PRO A 305 4.27 13.17 6.83
N PRO A 306 4.17 13.44 5.51
CA PRO A 306 5.34 13.65 4.66
C PRO A 306 6.09 14.94 5.04
N SER A 307 7.35 14.81 5.42
CA SER A 307 8.18 15.93 5.88
C SER A 307 8.52 16.92 4.76
N SER A 308 8.32 18.22 5.00
CA SER A 308 8.54 19.28 4.01
C SER A 308 10.02 19.44 3.61
N SER A 309 10.32 19.25 2.32
CA SER A 309 11.67 19.22 1.77
C SER A 309 12.27 20.61 1.49
N SER A 310 12.80 21.27 2.53
CA SER A 310 13.63 22.48 2.37
C SER A 310 15.02 22.13 1.84
N SER A 311 15.34 22.52 0.61
CA SER A 311 16.61 22.19 -0.05
C SER A 311 17.78 23.07 0.43
N SER A 312 18.90 22.43 0.78
CA SER A 312 20.19 23.07 1.05
C SER A 312 21.33 22.25 0.44
N SER A 313 22.30 22.90 -0.20
CA SER A 313 23.28 22.25 -1.07
C SER A 313 24.69 22.23 -0.51
N SER A 314 25.44 21.17 -0.81
CA SER A 314 26.89 21.06 -0.59
C SER A 314 27.55 20.29 -1.73
N SER A 315 28.72 20.74 -2.17
CA SER A 315 29.34 20.37 -3.44
C SER A 315 30.55 19.43 -3.32
N SER A 316 30.74 18.57 -4.32
CA SER A 316 32.05 17.98 -4.68
C SER A 316 32.22 17.99 -6.21
N SER A 317 33.46 17.92 -6.70
CA SER A 317 33.80 18.36 -8.07
C SER A 317 34.95 17.60 -8.72
N SER A 318 34.80 17.22 -10.00
CA SER A 318 35.94 16.86 -10.87
C SER A 318 35.64 17.03 -12.36
N SER A 319 36.21 18.08 -12.96
CA SER A 319 36.66 18.24 -14.35
C SER A 319 36.16 17.29 -15.46
N SER A 320 35.56 17.89 -16.51
CA SER A 320 35.41 17.29 -17.84
C SER A 320 36.42 17.85 -18.85
N SER A 321 36.73 17.10 -19.91
CA SER A 321 37.30 17.62 -21.16
C SER A 321 36.60 16.95 -22.35
N SER A 322 36.14 17.74 -23.33
CA SER A 322 35.14 17.32 -24.32
C SER A 322 35.65 17.41 -25.76
N SER A 323 35.24 16.47 -26.63
CA SER A 323 35.42 16.57 -28.08
C SER A 323 34.18 16.09 -28.85
N SER A 324 33.53 17.01 -29.56
CA SER A 324 32.58 16.82 -30.69
C SER A 324 31.34 15.91 -30.52
N SER A 325 30.16 16.47 -30.82
CA SER A 325 28.84 15.84 -30.72
C SER A 325 28.41 15.06 -31.97
N GLY A 326 27.61 14.00 -31.76
CA GLY A 326 26.79 13.32 -32.77
C GLY A 326 25.39 12.99 -32.21
N ALA A 327 24.43 12.63 -33.06
CA ALA A 327 23.06 12.32 -32.63
C ALA A 327 22.98 10.98 -31.86
N GLY A 328 22.16 10.94 -30.80
CA GLY A 328 22.03 9.79 -29.90
C GLY A 328 21.17 8.67 -30.47
N ALA A 329 21.65 7.44 -30.29
CA ALA A 329 21.09 6.22 -30.88
C ALA A 329 20.54 5.27 -29.81
N ASN A 330 19.48 4.53 -30.15
CA ASN A 330 18.84 3.55 -29.26
C ASN A 330 19.83 2.43 -28.90
N ALA A 331 19.98 2.13 -27.61
CA ALA A 331 20.79 1.02 -27.12
C ALA A 331 19.93 -0.26 -27.07
N ILE A 332 20.26 -1.24 -27.91
CA ILE A 332 19.59 -2.54 -27.98
C ILE A 332 20.51 -3.59 -27.38
N VAL A 333 19.97 -4.48 -26.54
CA VAL A 333 20.66 -5.67 -26.03
C VAL A 333 19.78 -6.89 -26.22
N VAL A 334 20.21 -7.84 -27.05
CA VAL A 334 19.57 -9.16 -27.21
C VAL A 334 20.31 -10.16 -26.34
N ARG A 335 19.62 -10.85 -25.42
CA ARG A 335 20.21 -11.96 -24.65
C ARG A 335 19.81 -13.28 -25.32
N MET A 336 20.79 -14.07 -25.75
CA MET A 336 20.56 -15.30 -26.53
C MET A 336 21.74 -16.28 -26.49
N SER A 337 21.51 -17.51 -26.93
CA SER A 337 22.53 -18.54 -27.20
C SER A 337 22.09 -19.49 -28.31
N GLY A 338 23.06 -20.03 -29.04
CA GLY A 338 22.85 -21.15 -29.98
C GLY A 338 23.19 -22.50 -29.32
N VAL A 339 22.88 -23.61 -29.98
CA VAL A 339 23.18 -24.97 -29.48
C VAL A 339 24.61 -25.42 -29.80
N THR A 340 25.15 -25.02 -30.94
CA THR A 340 26.47 -25.45 -31.45
C THR A 340 27.55 -24.37 -31.33
N GLY A 341 27.17 -23.09 -31.40
CA GLY A 341 28.09 -21.95 -31.47
C GLY A 341 28.44 -21.53 -32.89
N GLU A 342 27.73 -22.04 -33.91
CA GLU A 342 27.84 -21.61 -35.31
C GLU A 342 26.57 -20.86 -35.81
N GLU A 343 25.51 -20.80 -34.99
CA GLU A 343 24.22 -20.17 -35.32
C GLU A 343 24.35 -18.67 -35.64
N SER A 344 23.75 -18.23 -36.75
CA SER A 344 23.82 -16.83 -37.22
C SER A 344 22.46 -16.12 -37.10
N VAL A 345 22.38 -15.12 -36.22
CA VAL A 345 21.15 -14.35 -35.93
C VAL A 345 21.32 -12.88 -36.29
N THR A 346 20.30 -12.30 -36.93
CA THR A 346 20.26 -10.89 -37.35
C THR A 346 19.21 -10.12 -36.57
N LEU A 347 19.60 -9.01 -35.95
CA LEU A 347 18.67 -7.99 -35.47
C LEU A 347 18.19 -7.16 -36.66
N GLU A 348 16.88 -7.07 -36.84
CA GLU A 348 16.23 -6.24 -37.86
C GLU A 348 15.35 -5.20 -37.16
N ILE A 349 15.35 -3.95 -37.65
CA ILE A 349 14.46 -2.89 -37.16
C ILE A 349 13.83 -2.18 -38.35
N GLY A 350 12.49 -2.15 -38.41
CA GLY A 350 11.74 -1.55 -39.51
C GLY A 350 11.98 -2.24 -40.86
N GLY A 351 12.31 -3.54 -40.86
CA GLY A 351 12.67 -4.30 -42.05
C GLY A 351 14.09 -4.05 -42.58
N ALA A 352 14.94 -3.35 -41.83
CA ALA A 352 16.36 -3.19 -42.14
C ALA A 352 17.23 -4.01 -41.18
N ALA A 353 18.11 -4.86 -41.72
CA ALA A 353 19.12 -5.56 -40.94
C ALA A 353 20.11 -4.56 -40.30
N ILE A 354 20.18 -4.58 -38.97
CA ILE A 354 20.98 -3.66 -38.16
C ILE A 354 22.33 -4.27 -37.79
N GLN A 355 22.33 -5.53 -37.36
CA GLN A 355 23.53 -6.26 -36.95
C GLN A 355 23.27 -7.77 -37.01
N THR A 356 24.24 -8.52 -37.54
CA THR A 356 24.25 -10.00 -37.48
C THR A 356 25.33 -10.46 -36.51
N TRP A 357 25.06 -11.53 -35.75
CA TRP A 357 25.99 -12.14 -34.80
C TRP A 357 26.01 -13.66 -34.98
N THR A 358 27.21 -14.26 -34.89
CA THR A 358 27.35 -15.69 -34.61
C THR A 358 27.25 -15.91 -33.09
N LEU A 359 26.44 -16.87 -32.65
CA LEU A 359 26.15 -17.06 -31.24
C LEU A 359 27.19 -17.92 -30.51
N SER A 360 27.16 -17.88 -29.18
CA SER A 360 27.86 -18.80 -28.30
C SER A 360 26.90 -19.82 -27.68
N THR A 361 27.42 -20.97 -27.29
CA THR A 361 26.68 -22.06 -26.60
C THR A 361 26.29 -21.77 -25.14
N SER A 362 26.40 -20.50 -24.72
CA SER A 362 26.06 -20.04 -23.38
C SER A 362 25.36 -18.69 -23.45
N MET A 363 24.21 -18.57 -22.79
CA MET A 363 23.31 -17.41 -22.82
C MET A 363 24.05 -16.09 -22.55
N SER A 364 24.18 -15.25 -23.58
CA SER A 364 25.06 -14.07 -23.60
C SER A 364 24.36 -12.82 -24.15
N ASN A 365 24.86 -11.63 -23.78
CA ASN A 365 24.28 -10.35 -24.17
C ASN A 365 24.97 -9.77 -25.42
N TYR A 366 24.22 -9.64 -26.50
CA TYR A 366 24.64 -9.09 -27.80
C TYR A 366 24.07 -7.68 -27.94
N SER A 367 24.95 -6.68 -27.94
CA SER A 367 24.55 -5.27 -27.88
C SER A 367 24.85 -4.51 -29.18
N VAL A 368 23.95 -3.61 -29.58
CA VAL A 368 24.15 -2.67 -30.70
C VAL A 368 23.48 -1.33 -30.38
N SER A 369 24.07 -0.22 -30.85
CA SER A 369 23.45 1.11 -30.76
C SER A 369 23.06 1.59 -32.15
N THR A 370 21.78 1.94 -32.34
CA THR A 370 21.20 2.21 -33.66
C THR A 370 20.19 3.36 -33.66
N ASN A 371 20.19 4.18 -34.72
CA ASN A 371 19.18 5.22 -34.94
C ASN A 371 17.91 4.67 -35.63
N ALA A 372 17.82 3.36 -35.87
CA ALA A 372 16.67 2.74 -36.53
C ALA A 372 15.41 2.78 -35.64
N THR A 373 14.26 2.86 -36.29
CA THR A 373 12.93 2.92 -35.70
C THR A 373 11.95 2.11 -36.53
N GLY A 374 10.95 1.50 -35.89
CA GLY A 374 10.03 0.54 -36.49
C GLY A 374 10.06 -0.79 -35.74
N GLU A 375 9.44 -1.82 -36.29
CA GLU A 375 9.31 -3.13 -35.65
C GLU A 375 10.68 -3.80 -35.48
N LEU A 376 11.01 -4.23 -34.26
CA LEU A 376 12.23 -4.97 -33.95
C LEU A 376 11.97 -6.47 -34.03
N ARG A 377 12.80 -7.17 -34.82
CA ARG A 377 12.82 -8.63 -34.96
C ARG A 377 14.20 -9.19 -34.66
N VAL A 378 14.23 -10.35 -34.01
CA VAL A 378 15.42 -11.19 -33.87
C VAL A 378 15.24 -12.36 -34.84
N SER A 379 15.90 -12.26 -35.99
CA SER A 379 15.68 -13.13 -37.15
C SER A 379 16.81 -14.15 -37.31
N PHE A 380 16.46 -15.43 -37.27
CA PHE A 380 17.38 -16.56 -37.39
C PHE A 380 17.22 -17.25 -38.76
N THR A 381 18.37 -17.62 -39.35
CA THR A 381 18.41 -18.44 -40.56
C THR A 381 19.10 -19.76 -40.24
N ASN A 382 18.33 -20.84 -40.10
CA ASN A 382 18.87 -22.20 -40.07
C ASN A 382 19.27 -22.58 -41.51
N ASP A 383 20.57 -22.51 -41.79
CA ASP A 383 21.16 -22.83 -43.09
C ASP A 383 21.70 -24.27 -43.20
N SER A 384 21.89 -24.99 -42.07
CA SER A 384 22.01 -26.45 -42.06
C SER A 384 21.85 -27.11 -40.68
N GLY A 385 21.06 -28.19 -40.61
CA GLY A 385 21.16 -29.20 -39.53
C GLY A 385 20.53 -28.80 -38.18
N ASP A 386 21.07 -29.38 -37.10
CA ASP A 386 20.58 -29.31 -35.72
C ASP A 386 20.90 -27.94 -35.04
N LEU A 387 20.74 -26.84 -35.79
CA LEU A 387 21.01 -25.47 -35.35
C LEU A 387 19.73 -24.84 -34.78
N ASP A 388 19.68 -24.75 -33.45
CA ASP A 388 18.62 -24.08 -32.69
C ASP A 388 19.18 -22.85 -31.95
N VAL A 389 18.35 -21.82 -31.79
CA VAL A 389 18.64 -20.63 -30.98
C VAL A 389 17.61 -20.48 -29.87
N GLN A 390 18.08 -20.18 -28.66
CA GLN A 390 17.26 -19.68 -27.55
C GLN A 390 17.51 -18.17 -27.39
N VAL A 391 16.45 -17.36 -27.50
CA VAL A 391 16.44 -15.93 -27.18
C VAL A 391 15.72 -15.76 -25.84
N ASP A 392 16.35 -15.06 -24.91
CA ASP A 392 15.86 -14.86 -23.53
C ASP A 392 15.14 -13.50 -23.45
N TYR A 393 15.77 -12.41 -23.91
CA TYR A 393 15.08 -11.11 -24.06
C TYR A 393 15.69 -10.19 -25.11
N VAL A 394 14.93 -9.13 -25.44
CA VAL A 394 15.49 -7.88 -25.99
C VAL A 394 15.23 -6.72 -25.02
N SER A 395 16.30 -6.03 -24.60
CA SER A 395 16.21 -4.75 -23.91
C SER A 395 16.39 -3.59 -24.90
N ILE A 396 15.51 -2.59 -24.82
CA ILE A 396 15.52 -1.39 -25.66
C ILE A 396 15.66 -0.18 -24.73
N ASN A 397 16.81 0.49 -24.76
CA ASN A 397 17.16 1.62 -23.87
C ASN A 397 17.06 1.34 -22.35
N GLY A 398 16.89 0.08 -21.95
CA GLY A 398 16.62 -0.36 -20.58
C GLY A 398 15.35 -1.19 -20.46
N ASP A 399 14.35 -0.96 -21.32
CA ASP A 399 13.06 -1.65 -21.30
C ASP A 399 13.21 -3.09 -21.80
N VAL A 400 13.16 -4.06 -20.88
CA VAL A 400 13.29 -5.50 -21.19
C VAL A 400 11.96 -6.06 -21.71
N ARG A 401 12.02 -6.83 -22.81
CA ARG A 401 10.91 -7.58 -23.40
C ARG A 401 11.35 -9.05 -23.53
N GLN A 402 10.74 -9.92 -22.73
CA GLN A 402 11.03 -11.35 -22.69
C GLN A 402 10.58 -12.05 -23.99
N ALA A 403 11.25 -13.12 -24.41
CA ALA A 403 10.92 -13.82 -25.67
C ALA A 403 9.70 -14.74 -25.53
N GLU A 404 9.57 -15.41 -24.39
CA GLU A 404 8.41 -16.20 -23.97
C GLU A 404 7.12 -15.36 -23.86
N ASP A 405 7.21 -14.04 -23.69
CA ASP A 405 6.06 -13.13 -23.72
C ASP A 405 5.63 -12.72 -25.14
N GLN A 406 6.43 -13.00 -26.18
CA GLN A 406 6.13 -12.54 -27.55
C GLN A 406 5.20 -13.51 -28.31
N GLN A 407 4.13 -12.96 -28.85
CA GLN A 407 3.13 -13.70 -29.65
C GLN A 407 3.62 -14.07 -31.05
N ASP A 408 4.53 -13.29 -31.62
CA ASP A 408 5.07 -13.51 -32.97
C ASP A 408 6.43 -14.21 -32.88
N ASN A 409 6.42 -15.55 -32.96
CA ASN A 409 7.62 -16.36 -33.15
C ASN A 409 7.45 -17.26 -34.39
N THR A 410 7.88 -16.74 -35.53
CA THR A 410 7.84 -17.44 -36.83
C THR A 410 8.91 -18.51 -37.01
N GLY A 411 9.88 -18.63 -36.09
CA GLY A 411 10.93 -19.68 -36.13
C GLY A 411 10.71 -20.84 -35.17
N ALA A 412 9.72 -20.76 -34.28
CA ALA A 412 9.34 -21.87 -33.40
C ALA A 412 8.82 -23.09 -34.20
N TRP A 413 9.04 -24.28 -33.65
CA TRP A 413 8.61 -25.55 -34.23
C TRP A 413 7.50 -26.17 -33.39
N ASP A 414 6.31 -26.31 -33.97
CA ASP A 414 5.18 -27.07 -33.42
C ASP A 414 4.60 -27.97 -34.51
N GLU A 415 5.15 -29.18 -34.61
CA GLU A 415 5.07 -30.14 -35.73
C GLU A 415 5.50 -29.62 -37.13
N THR A 416 5.55 -28.30 -37.32
CA THR A 416 6.03 -27.55 -38.49
C THR A 416 6.65 -26.21 -38.06
N CYS A 417 7.48 -25.61 -38.93
CA CYS A 417 8.05 -24.28 -38.71
C CYS A 417 6.98 -23.18 -38.75
N GLY A 418 6.99 -22.26 -37.78
CA GLY A 418 6.12 -21.08 -37.76
C GLY A 418 4.72 -21.30 -37.20
N GLY A 419 4.51 -22.40 -36.47
CA GLY A 419 3.26 -22.66 -35.73
C GLY A 419 3.23 -22.11 -34.30
N GLY A 420 4.39 -21.73 -33.74
CA GLY A 420 4.53 -21.36 -32.33
C GLY A 420 4.23 -19.89 -32.01
N SER A 421 3.92 -19.65 -30.73
CA SER A 421 3.86 -18.34 -30.07
C SER A 421 4.26 -18.54 -28.61
N TYR A 422 4.69 -17.49 -27.91
CA TYR A 422 5.13 -17.57 -26.51
C TYR A 422 6.29 -18.57 -26.30
N SER A 423 7.37 -18.39 -27.06
CA SER A 423 8.53 -19.29 -26.99
C SER A 423 9.84 -18.55 -27.24
N GLU A 424 10.82 -18.82 -26.39
CA GLU A 424 12.22 -18.41 -26.51
C GLU A 424 12.93 -19.05 -27.72
N MET A 425 12.40 -20.15 -28.27
CA MET A 425 13.11 -21.00 -29.23
C MET A 425 12.86 -20.62 -30.69
N LEU A 426 13.95 -20.50 -31.44
CA LEU A 426 14.00 -20.42 -32.90
C LEU A 426 14.68 -21.68 -33.43
N HIS A 427 13.88 -22.64 -33.91
CA HIS A 427 14.32 -23.93 -34.48
C HIS A 427 14.48 -23.86 -36.02
N CYS A 428 13.73 -22.96 -36.65
CA CYS A 428 13.66 -22.80 -38.10
C CYS A 428 14.07 -21.39 -38.55
N ASN A 429 14.25 -21.26 -39.88
CA ASN A 429 14.21 -19.97 -40.58
C ASN A 429 12.95 -19.17 -40.17
N GLY A 430 13.13 -18.06 -39.45
CA GLY A 430 12.04 -17.29 -38.85
C GLY A 430 12.55 -16.21 -37.89
N SER A 431 11.64 -15.57 -37.17
CA SER A 431 11.97 -14.46 -36.27
C SER A 431 11.06 -14.37 -35.04
N ILE A 432 11.59 -13.83 -33.94
CA ILE A 432 10.75 -13.33 -32.83
C ILE A 432 10.56 -11.82 -32.98
N GLY A 433 9.32 -11.36 -33.00
CA GLY A 433 8.95 -9.95 -33.04
C GLY A 433 8.75 -9.36 -31.64
N PHE A 434 9.53 -8.34 -31.28
CA PHE A 434 9.48 -7.67 -29.97
C PHE A 434 8.78 -6.29 -30.02
N GLY A 435 8.00 -6.04 -31.06
CA GLY A 435 7.27 -4.78 -31.27
C GLY A 435 8.15 -3.59 -31.67
N ASN A 436 7.58 -2.39 -31.68
CA ASN A 436 8.24 -1.20 -32.22
C ASN A 436 9.33 -0.61 -31.31
N VAL A 437 10.36 -0.06 -31.96
CA VAL A 437 11.36 0.87 -31.42
C VAL A 437 11.09 2.28 -31.95
N THR A 438 11.01 3.26 -31.05
CA THR A 438 10.84 4.68 -31.37
C THR A 438 12.14 5.46 -31.12
N GLY A 439 12.24 6.69 -31.63
CA GLY A 439 13.46 7.51 -31.51
C GLY A 439 13.65 8.07 -30.09
N GLY A 440 14.69 7.64 -29.38
CA GLY A 440 14.97 8.07 -28.01
C GLY A 440 15.16 9.59 -27.88
N SER A 441 14.46 10.17 -26.90
CA SER A 441 14.65 11.56 -26.46
C SER A 441 15.03 11.58 -24.98
N THR A 442 16.09 12.30 -24.62
CA THR A 442 16.58 12.38 -23.24
C THR A 442 16.81 13.82 -22.79
N VAL A 443 16.63 14.07 -21.49
CA VAL A 443 16.89 15.36 -20.84
C VAL A 443 17.81 15.13 -19.65
N THR A 444 19.03 15.65 -19.71
CA THR A 444 19.93 15.82 -18.54
C THR A 444 21.06 16.80 -18.90
N PRO A 445 21.65 17.54 -17.93
CA PRO A 445 22.51 18.70 -18.21
C PRO A 445 24.01 18.32 -18.35
N THR A 446 24.81 19.24 -18.91
CA THR A 446 26.28 19.07 -19.06
C THR A 446 27.02 20.41 -18.88
N PRO A 447 28.29 20.41 -18.37
CA PRO A 447 29.04 21.62 -18.05
C PRO A 447 29.91 22.17 -19.20
N ASN A 448 30.55 23.33 -18.97
CA ASN A 448 31.24 24.18 -19.96
C ASN A 448 32.79 24.18 -19.76
N PRO A 449 33.65 24.98 -20.44
CA PRO A 449 34.54 24.45 -21.49
C PRO A 449 36.05 24.83 -21.33
N THR A 450 36.91 24.41 -22.26
CA THR A 450 38.23 25.08 -22.46
C THR A 450 38.80 25.02 -23.89
N VAL A 451 39.19 26.20 -24.43
CA VAL A 451 40.18 26.58 -25.48
C VAL A 451 40.40 25.73 -26.77
N THR A 452 40.26 26.20 -28.04
CA THR A 452 40.86 27.37 -28.78
C THR A 452 42.23 27.04 -29.45
N PRO A 453 42.63 27.54 -30.66
CA PRO A 453 41.94 28.32 -31.72
C PRO A 453 41.98 27.71 -33.16
N THR A 454 41.22 28.27 -34.12
CA THR A 454 41.52 28.46 -35.57
C THR A 454 40.41 29.34 -36.24
N VAL A 455 40.60 29.89 -37.45
CA VAL A 455 40.91 31.32 -37.66
C VAL A 455 40.51 31.88 -39.05
N ILE A 456 39.94 33.09 -39.07
CA ILE A 456 39.78 34.09 -40.18
C ILE A 456 38.76 33.83 -41.36
N PRO A 457 38.14 34.87 -41.97
CA PRO A 457 36.82 34.78 -42.66
C PRO A 457 36.70 35.49 -44.05
N THR A 458 35.47 35.57 -44.63
CA THR A 458 34.89 36.63 -45.53
C THR A 458 33.49 36.17 -46.07
N SER A 459 32.55 36.96 -46.63
CA SER A 459 32.07 38.35 -46.36
C SER A 459 30.79 38.71 -47.18
N THR A 460 30.12 39.83 -46.83
CA THR A 460 29.23 40.70 -47.67
C THR A 460 27.79 40.24 -48.08
N PRO A 461 26.81 41.17 -48.31
CA PRO A 461 25.45 41.02 -47.71
C PRO A 461 24.17 41.48 -48.51
N THR A 462 22.97 41.28 -47.91
CA THR A 462 21.71 42.13 -47.86
C THR A 462 21.13 42.80 -49.15
N PRO A 463 19.83 42.66 -49.54
CA PRO A 463 18.70 43.45 -48.94
C PRO A 463 17.24 42.88 -49.02
N VAL A 464 16.24 43.71 -48.65
CA VAL A 464 14.76 43.50 -48.47
C VAL A 464 14.03 44.89 -48.53
N PRO A 465 12.68 45.11 -48.39
CA PRO A 465 11.46 44.26 -48.23
C PRO A 465 10.17 44.69 -49.04
N THR A 466 9.00 44.09 -48.73
CA THR A 466 7.59 44.61 -48.89
C THR A 466 7.00 44.66 -50.33
N ALA A 467 5.75 44.26 -50.66
CA ALA A 467 4.43 44.62 -50.09
C ALA A 467 3.27 43.55 -50.26
N THR A 468 2.02 43.97 -50.02
CA THR A 468 0.82 43.15 -49.60
C THR A 468 -0.28 42.99 -50.73
N PRO A 469 -1.51 42.46 -50.50
CA PRO A 469 -2.01 41.11 -50.89
C PRO A 469 -3.11 41.06 -51.99
N THR A 470 -3.63 39.86 -52.34
CA THR A 470 -5.10 39.48 -52.33
C THR A 470 -5.45 38.08 -52.94
N ALA A 471 -6.19 37.27 -52.15
CA ALA A 471 -7.20 36.21 -52.46
C ALA A 471 -6.96 34.90 -53.28
N THR A 472 -7.58 33.84 -52.74
CA THR A 472 -8.13 32.58 -53.35
C THR A 472 -7.20 31.34 -53.49
N PRO A 473 -7.50 30.23 -52.77
CA PRO A 473 -6.90 28.91 -52.99
C PRO A 473 -7.78 27.95 -53.82
N THR A 474 -7.17 26.96 -54.47
CA THR A 474 -7.81 25.86 -55.22
C THR A 474 -7.64 24.50 -54.52
N THR A 475 -8.54 23.54 -54.80
CA THR A 475 -8.58 22.20 -54.19
C THR A 475 -7.78 21.14 -54.96
N PRO A 476 -7.08 20.20 -54.28
CA PRO A 476 -6.53 18.98 -54.89
C PRO A 476 -7.59 17.89 -55.15
N PRO A 477 -7.29 16.84 -55.95
CA PRO A 477 -8.20 15.73 -56.26
C PRO A 477 -8.02 14.48 -55.37
N ASP A 478 -9.04 13.63 -55.32
CA ASP A 478 -9.05 12.36 -54.58
C ASP A 478 -8.17 11.25 -55.18
N GLN A 479 -7.82 10.26 -54.36
CA GLN A 479 -7.22 8.98 -54.75
C GLN A 479 -7.94 7.83 -54.02
N CYS A 480 -8.19 6.73 -54.72
CA CYS A 480 -8.74 5.49 -54.17
C CYS A 480 -7.97 4.29 -54.72
N GLU A 481 -7.84 3.22 -53.94
CA GLU A 481 -7.12 2.00 -54.30
C GLU A 481 -8.03 0.76 -54.17
N GLU A 482 -7.83 -0.26 -55.02
CA GLU A 482 -8.63 -1.50 -54.97
C GLU A 482 -7.97 -2.57 -54.10
N VAL A 483 -8.76 -3.10 -53.16
CA VAL A 483 -8.36 -4.14 -52.21
C VAL A 483 -9.33 -5.31 -52.24
N CYS A 484 -8.85 -6.51 -51.94
CA CYS A 484 -9.67 -7.69 -51.73
C CYS A 484 -10.06 -7.81 -50.25
N TYR A 485 -11.35 -7.98 -49.97
CA TYR A 485 -11.80 -8.58 -48.71
C TYR A 485 -12.04 -10.07 -48.91
N TRP A 486 -11.52 -10.88 -48.00
CA TRP A 486 -11.61 -12.34 -48.08
C TRP A 486 -11.99 -12.91 -46.72
N TRP A 487 -13.25 -13.32 -46.54
CA TRP A 487 -13.70 -14.08 -45.36
C TRP A 487 -13.39 -13.44 -43.98
N ASN A 488 -13.92 -12.23 -43.76
CA ASN A 488 -13.78 -11.45 -42.50
C ASN A 488 -12.35 -11.01 -42.11
N ASP A 489 -11.33 -11.32 -42.91
CA ASP A 489 -9.98 -10.74 -42.76
C ASP A 489 -9.99 -9.21 -42.97
N ALA A 490 -8.93 -8.56 -42.48
CA ALA A 490 -8.56 -7.23 -42.92
C ALA A 490 -8.29 -7.19 -44.45
N PRO A 491 -8.60 -6.07 -45.14
CA PRO A 491 -8.43 -5.97 -46.59
C PRO A 491 -6.99 -6.19 -47.03
N ARG A 492 -6.81 -7.01 -48.08
CA ARG A 492 -5.50 -7.38 -48.64
C ARG A 492 -5.33 -6.79 -50.04
N PRO A 493 -4.14 -6.32 -50.43
CA PRO A 493 -3.91 -5.75 -51.75
C PRO A 493 -3.98 -6.81 -52.86
N LEU A 494 -4.32 -6.39 -54.07
CA LEU A 494 -4.35 -7.27 -55.25
C LEU A 494 -2.95 -7.48 -55.82
N CYS A 495 -2.63 -8.73 -56.18
CA CYS A 495 -1.42 -9.02 -56.94
C CYS A 495 -1.52 -8.42 -58.36
N GLN A 496 -0.43 -7.88 -58.87
CA GLN A 496 -0.39 -7.31 -60.22
C GLN A 496 0.00 -8.35 -61.28
N ASN A 497 0.73 -9.40 -60.89
CA ASN A 497 1.33 -10.37 -61.82
C ASN A 497 0.97 -11.84 -61.52
N ASN A 498 0.26 -12.12 -60.43
CA ASN A 498 -0.16 -13.45 -60.00
C ASN A 498 -1.69 -13.58 -59.91
N SER A 499 -2.26 -14.70 -60.36
CA SER A 499 -3.70 -15.00 -60.27
C SER A 499 -4.10 -15.73 -58.98
N GLY A 500 -3.15 -16.36 -58.28
CA GLY A 500 -3.31 -17.00 -56.97
C GLY A 500 -2.90 -16.09 -55.81
N TRP A 501 -2.69 -16.68 -54.63
CA TRP A 501 -1.99 -16.01 -53.53
C TRP A 501 -0.52 -15.78 -53.89
N GLY A 502 0.04 -14.64 -53.48
CA GLY A 502 1.40 -14.24 -53.84
C GLY A 502 2.01 -13.22 -52.88
N TRP A 503 3.24 -12.82 -53.18
CA TRP A 503 3.98 -11.78 -52.47
C TRP A 503 4.56 -10.81 -53.48
N GLU A 504 4.07 -9.57 -53.50
CA GLU A 504 4.48 -8.50 -54.41
C GLU A 504 4.63 -7.21 -53.60
N ASN A 505 5.60 -6.35 -53.93
CA ASN A 505 5.83 -5.06 -53.26
C ASN A 505 5.94 -5.13 -51.72
N ASN A 506 6.66 -6.13 -51.20
CA ASN A 506 6.87 -6.40 -49.76
C ASN A 506 5.60 -6.70 -48.94
N GLN A 507 4.54 -7.24 -49.57
CA GLN A 507 3.32 -7.63 -48.87
C GLN A 507 2.63 -8.84 -49.50
N SER A 508 1.93 -9.63 -48.67
CA SER A 508 1.04 -10.70 -49.14
C SER A 508 -0.12 -10.12 -49.94
N CYS A 509 -0.24 -10.56 -51.18
CA CYS A 509 -1.28 -10.15 -52.10
C CYS A 509 -2.14 -11.35 -52.53
N ILE A 510 -3.33 -11.07 -53.06
CA ILE A 510 -4.22 -12.07 -53.65
C ILE A 510 -4.53 -11.69 -55.10
N GLY A 511 -4.39 -12.63 -56.02
CA GLY A 511 -4.74 -12.42 -57.43
C GLY A 511 -6.23 -12.17 -57.60
N ARG A 512 -6.58 -11.22 -58.48
CA ARG A 512 -7.97 -10.76 -58.68
C ARG A 512 -8.94 -11.91 -58.95
N GLU A 513 -8.57 -12.83 -59.84
CA GLU A 513 -9.41 -13.99 -60.20
C GLU A 513 -9.66 -14.91 -58.99
N THR A 514 -8.67 -15.11 -58.11
CA THR A 514 -8.87 -15.86 -56.86
C THR A 514 -9.82 -15.08 -55.94
N CYS A 515 -9.59 -13.78 -55.72
CA CYS A 515 -10.45 -12.93 -54.89
C CYS A 515 -11.93 -12.98 -55.34
N GLU A 516 -12.17 -12.87 -56.64
CA GLU A 516 -13.51 -12.86 -57.24
C GLU A 516 -14.16 -14.27 -57.32
N SER A 517 -13.41 -15.35 -57.06
CA SER A 517 -13.92 -16.74 -57.12
C SER A 517 -14.75 -17.17 -55.89
N SER A 518 -14.75 -16.39 -54.79
CA SER A 518 -15.45 -16.70 -53.54
C SER A 518 -16.98 -16.64 -53.68
N SER A 519 -17.56 -17.70 -54.24
CA SER A 519 -18.99 -17.78 -54.57
C SER A 519 -19.92 -18.05 -53.37
N ASN A 520 -19.37 -18.19 -52.16
CA ASN A 520 -20.12 -18.43 -50.91
C ASN A 520 -20.08 -17.23 -49.95
N GLY A 521 -20.54 -16.06 -50.41
CA GLY A 521 -21.13 -15.03 -49.54
C GLY A 521 -20.20 -14.31 -48.55
N GLY A 522 -18.98 -13.95 -48.96
CA GLY A 522 -17.96 -13.41 -48.03
C GLY A 522 -17.02 -12.34 -48.62
N GLN A 523 -17.57 -11.38 -49.37
CA GLN A 523 -16.87 -10.24 -49.98
C GLN A 523 -15.87 -10.61 -51.10
N GLY A 524 -15.24 -9.58 -51.71
CA GLY A 524 -14.37 -9.67 -52.89
C GLY A 524 -13.64 -8.33 -53.11
N VAL A 525 -13.36 -7.96 -54.38
CA VAL A 525 -12.68 -6.68 -54.69
C VAL A 525 -13.58 -5.47 -54.44
N VAL A 526 -13.05 -4.47 -53.72
CA VAL A 526 -13.70 -3.18 -53.45
C VAL A 526 -12.70 -2.03 -53.52
N SER A 527 -13.18 -0.82 -53.84
CA SER A 527 -12.36 0.39 -53.83
C SER A 527 -12.40 1.08 -52.46
N ASN A 528 -11.23 1.35 -51.89
CA ASN A 528 -11.05 2.08 -50.63
C ASN A 528 -10.62 3.52 -50.91
N CYS A 529 -11.29 4.51 -50.31
CA CYS A 529 -11.08 5.95 -50.56
C CYS A 529 -10.85 6.68 -49.24
N SER A 530 -9.75 7.43 -49.11
CA SER A 530 -9.47 8.24 -47.91
C SER A 530 -9.87 9.71 -48.13
N SER A 531 -10.73 10.26 -47.27
CA SER A 531 -11.17 11.66 -47.35
C SER A 531 -10.42 12.54 -46.34
N PRO A 532 -9.87 13.72 -46.73
CA PRO A 532 -9.06 14.55 -45.85
C PRO A 532 -9.88 15.46 -44.92
N THR A 533 -9.57 15.42 -43.62
CA THR A 533 -10.21 16.24 -42.58
C THR A 533 -9.78 17.71 -42.63
N PRO A 534 -10.68 18.70 -42.47
CA PRO A 534 -10.35 20.13 -42.58
C PRO A 534 -9.77 20.77 -41.31
N THR A 535 -8.78 21.66 -41.48
CA THR A 535 -8.12 22.42 -40.40
C THR A 535 -8.88 23.70 -40.03
N GLN A 536 -9.04 24.00 -38.74
CA GLN A 536 -9.50 25.32 -38.26
C GLN A 536 -8.85 25.79 -36.94
N VAL A 537 -7.88 26.71 -37.03
CA VAL A 537 -7.56 27.74 -36.00
C VAL A 537 -7.03 28.99 -36.73
N PRO A 538 -7.46 30.23 -36.41
CA PRO A 538 -6.94 31.45 -37.05
C PRO A 538 -5.65 32.00 -36.40
N THR A 539 -4.80 32.65 -37.21
CA THR A 539 -3.46 33.15 -36.83
C THR A 539 -3.48 34.51 -36.10
N PRO A 540 -2.65 34.73 -35.06
CA PRO A 540 -2.45 36.05 -34.44
C PRO A 540 -1.56 37.00 -35.27
N SER A 541 -1.59 38.30 -34.93
CA SER A 541 -0.85 39.38 -35.63
C SER A 541 0.64 39.48 -35.26
N PRO A 542 1.49 40.15 -36.08
CA PRO A 542 2.95 39.97 -36.05
C PRO A 542 3.74 40.95 -35.15
N THR A 543 4.91 40.48 -34.69
CA THR A 543 5.95 41.25 -33.97
C THR A 543 7.03 41.79 -34.94
N PRO A 544 7.56 43.01 -34.78
CA PRO A 544 8.62 43.57 -35.63
C PRO A 544 10.05 43.05 -35.32
N SER A 545 10.97 43.25 -36.28
CA SER A 545 12.35 42.73 -36.37
C SER A 545 13.12 43.50 -37.47
N PRO A 546 14.48 43.49 -37.64
CA PRO A 546 15.63 43.07 -36.80
C PRO A 546 16.56 44.30 -36.45
N THR A 547 17.88 44.26 -36.13
CA THR A 547 19.11 44.03 -36.99
C THR A 547 20.43 44.14 -36.12
N PRO A 548 21.73 44.23 -36.57
CA PRO A 548 22.77 43.24 -36.16
C PRO A 548 24.19 43.69 -35.62
N VAL A 549 24.87 42.82 -34.83
CA VAL A 549 26.24 42.18 -34.98
C VAL A 549 27.44 42.99 -35.61
N PRO A 550 28.77 42.83 -35.27
CA PRO A 550 29.57 42.89 -34.00
C PRO A 550 31.02 43.55 -34.13
N SER A 551 32.00 43.20 -33.24
CA SER A 551 33.51 43.18 -33.43
C SER A 551 34.36 44.45 -33.07
N PRO A 552 35.70 44.40 -32.75
CA PRO A 552 36.55 43.45 -31.95
C PRO A 552 37.48 44.12 -30.85
N THR A 553 38.41 43.33 -30.28
CA THR A 553 39.42 43.52 -29.17
C THR A 553 40.70 44.37 -29.48
N PRO A 554 41.73 44.55 -28.58
CA PRO A 554 41.90 44.42 -27.09
C PRO A 554 42.76 45.55 -26.39
N SER A 555 42.91 45.57 -25.04
CA SER A 555 44.15 46.09 -24.34
C SER A 555 44.31 45.81 -22.81
N LEU A 556 45.34 45.03 -22.46
CA LEU A 556 46.38 45.14 -21.38
C LEU A 556 46.16 45.70 -19.93
N GLU A 557 46.49 44.83 -18.94
CA GLU A 557 47.31 45.04 -17.69
C GLU A 557 46.74 45.79 -16.42
N PRO A 558 47.36 45.76 -15.20
CA PRO A 558 46.86 44.85 -14.12
C PRO A 558 46.72 45.39 -12.66
N THR A 559 46.08 44.59 -11.78
CA THR A 559 46.37 44.36 -10.31
C THR A 559 46.29 45.57 -9.33
N PRO A 560 45.49 45.52 -8.22
CA PRO A 560 45.91 44.74 -7.03
C PRO A 560 44.85 44.09 -6.09
N THR A 561 45.40 43.28 -5.18
CA THR A 561 44.87 42.35 -4.15
C THR A 561 44.10 43.01 -2.97
N PRO A 562 43.16 42.31 -2.28
CA PRO A 562 42.25 42.90 -1.28
C PRO A 562 42.67 42.78 0.21
N PRO A 563 42.01 43.52 1.13
CA PRO A 563 42.03 43.30 2.58
C PRO A 563 40.85 42.42 3.10
N PRO A 564 40.95 41.82 4.31
CA PRO A 564 39.98 40.84 4.83
C PRO A 564 38.80 41.44 5.65
N ALA A 565 37.84 40.58 6.00
CA ALA A 565 36.57 40.92 6.64
C ALA A 565 36.62 41.07 8.19
N PRO A 566 35.64 41.77 8.80
CA PRO A 566 35.35 41.75 10.23
C PRO A 566 34.13 40.86 10.59
N THR A 567 34.21 40.20 11.75
CA THR A 567 33.13 39.37 12.35
C THR A 567 32.11 40.25 13.11
N ALA A 568 30.87 39.77 13.28
CA ALA A 568 29.89 40.41 14.18
C ALA A 568 29.09 39.39 15.01
N THR A 569 29.05 39.63 16.33
CA THR A 569 28.15 38.99 17.30
C THR A 569 27.39 40.10 18.02
N PRO A 570 26.09 39.90 18.34
CA PRO A 570 25.53 40.61 19.49
C PRO A 570 24.64 39.77 20.41
N THR A 571 24.34 40.33 21.57
CA THR A 571 23.40 39.84 22.60
C THR A 571 22.70 41.09 23.21
N PRO A 572 21.91 41.00 24.29
CA PRO A 572 20.46 40.79 24.32
C PRO A 572 19.57 42.05 24.48
N VAL A 573 18.27 41.85 24.25
CA VAL A 573 17.03 42.48 24.81
C VAL A 573 17.14 43.78 25.65
N PRO A 574 16.28 44.78 25.33
CA PRO A 574 15.49 45.49 26.36
C PRO A 574 13.97 45.60 26.01
N THR A 575 13.15 45.96 27.01
CA THR A 575 11.64 45.97 26.95
C THR A 575 11.06 47.39 27.07
N ALA A 576 9.94 47.69 26.38
CA ALA A 576 9.07 48.85 26.66
C ALA A 576 7.63 48.66 26.12
N THR A 577 6.66 49.43 26.64
CA THR A 577 5.23 49.43 26.24
C THR A 577 4.67 50.86 26.25
N PRO A 578 3.79 51.23 25.30
CA PRO A 578 2.58 51.99 25.63
C PRO A 578 1.32 51.57 24.83
N THR A 579 0.19 52.26 25.03
CA THR A 579 -1.19 51.79 24.74
C THR A 579 -1.95 52.71 23.71
N PRO A 580 -3.31 52.80 23.59
CA PRO A 580 -4.06 52.42 22.36
C PRO A 580 -4.83 53.58 21.63
N ILE A 581 -5.86 53.23 20.80
CA ILE A 581 -6.94 54.04 20.14
C ILE A 581 -6.66 54.32 18.62
N ALA A 582 -7.58 54.20 17.63
CA ALA A 582 -9.06 54.06 17.59
C ALA A 582 -9.66 53.31 16.35
N THR A 583 -10.93 52.86 16.44
CA THR A 583 -12.03 52.93 15.42
C THR A 583 -11.90 52.26 14.03
N ALA A 584 -12.91 51.60 13.41
CA ALA A 584 -14.16 50.90 13.84
C ALA A 584 -14.81 50.16 12.63
N THR A 585 -15.64 49.13 12.88
CA THR A 585 -16.39 48.34 11.87
C THR A 585 -17.78 47.93 12.43
N PRO A 586 -18.89 47.87 11.64
CA PRO A 586 -20.26 47.81 12.18
C PRO A 586 -20.86 46.40 12.44
N THR A 587 -22.02 46.37 13.10
CA THR A 587 -22.70 45.17 13.66
C THR A 587 -24.05 44.86 12.96
N PRO A 588 -24.37 43.58 12.66
CA PRO A 588 -25.73 43.12 12.28
C PRO A 588 -26.63 42.75 13.49
N VAL A 589 -27.92 42.50 13.23
CA VAL A 589 -29.01 42.41 14.24
C VAL A 589 -29.42 40.95 14.55
N PRO A 590 -29.80 40.59 15.79
CA PRO A 590 -30.26 39.23 16.14
C PRO A 590 -31.69 38.90 15.64
N SER A 591 -31.99 37.61 15.54
CA SER A 591 -33.29 37.02 15.13
C SER A 591 -33.78 36.02 16.19
N PRO A 592 -35.11 35.75 16.35
CA PRO A 592 -35.66 35.25 17.61
C PRO A 592 -35.82 33.71 17.75
N THR A 593 -35.89 33.25 19.00
CA THR A 593 -36.16 31.85 19.39
C THR A 593 -37.68 31.57 19.51
N PRO A 594 -38.21 30.44 19.00
CA PRO A 594 -39.61 30.04 19.21
C PRO A 594 -39.90 29.52 20.64
N THR A 595 -41.18 29.42 21.01
CA THR A 595 -41.66 28.95 22.32
C THR A 595 -42.66 27.78 22.14
N PRO A 596 -42.76 26.79 23.05
CA PRO A 596 -43.63 25.62 22.88
C PRO A 596 -45.14 25.90 22.95
N VAL A 597 -45.93 25.06 22.28
CA VAL A 597 -47.42 25.05 22.28
C VAL A 597 -47.86 23.69 22.84
N ALA A 598 -48.50 23.56 24.01
CA ALA A 598 -49.80 24.09 24.44
C ALA A 598 -51.05 23.38 23.84
N ASN A 599 -51.11 22.05 23.97
CA ASN A 599 -52.34 21.33 24.39
C ASN A 599 -52.07 19.87 24.86
N GLY A 600 -50.96 19.25 24.44
CA GLY A 600 -50.40 18.07 25.11
C GLY A 600 -51.17 16.75 24.99
N GLN A 601 -52.21 16.66 24.16
CA GLN A 601 -52.80 15.37 23.77
C GLN A 601 -51.99 14.73 22.64
N MET A 602 -51.62 13.47 22.85
CA MET A 602 -50.85 12.67 21.89
C MET A 602 -51.63 11.40 21.51
N CYS A 603 -51.43 10.97 20.27
CA CYS A 603 -51.83 9.68 19.75
C CYS A 603 -50.64 8.72 19.84
N ASP A 604 -50.82 7.52 20.37
CA ASP A 604 -49.92 6.41 20.04
C ASP A 604 -50.30 5.88 18.66
N TRP A 605 -49.39 5.98 17.69
CA TRP A 605 -49.56 5.48 16.33
C TRP A 605 -48.51 4.41 16.02
N TYR A 606 -48.84 3.15 16.33
CA TYR A 606 -47.95 1.99 16.17
C TYR A 606 -46.61 2.13 16.94
N GLY A 607 -46.65 2.65 18.17
CA GLY A 607 -45.48 2.81 19.04
C GLY A 607 -44.78 4.17 18.92
N TRP A 608 -45.38 5.13 18.22
CA TRP A 608 -44.87 6.50 18.07
C TRP A 608 -45.85 7.52 18.66
N GLU A 609 -45.40 8.32 19.62
CA GLU A 609 -46.20 9.40 20.22
C GLU A 609 -46.23 10.63 19.29
N LEU A 610 -47.42 10.98 18.80
CA LEU A 610 -47.62 12.07 17.84
C LEU A 610 -48.69 13.06 18.31
N PRO A 611 -48.49 14.39 18.18
CA PRO A 611 -49.45 15.36 18.67
C PRO A 611 -50.76 15.34 17.86
N ILE A 612 -51.89 15.53 18.57
CA ILE A 612 -53.21 15.70 17.95
C ILE A 612 -53.32 17.12 17.33
N CYS A 613 -53.78 17.21 16.08
CA CYS A 613 -54.06 18.49 15.41
C CYS A 613 -55.19 19.27 16.12
N GLN A 614 -55.08 20.61 16.21
CA GLN A 614 -56.08 21.44 16.88
C GLN A 614 -57.20 21.91 15.93
N ASN A 615 -56.90 22.06 14.63
CA ASN A 615 -57.79 22.67 13.65
C ASN A 615 -58.30 21.66 12.60
N GLN A 616 -57.76 20.44 12.57
CA GLN A 616 -58.11 19.40 11.61
C GLN A 616 -58.42 18.06 12.29
N ASN A 617 -59.69 17.63 12.28
CA ASN A 617 -60.12 16.42 13.01
C ASN A 617 -59.83 15.10 12.28
N SER A 618 -59.38 15.10 11.03
CA SER A 618 -59.09 13.88 10.26
C SER A 618 -58.01 14.08 9.20
N GLY A 619 -57.22 13.04 8.93
CA GLY A 619 -56.02 13.10 8.10
C GLY A 619 -54.80 13.62 8.87
N TRP A 620 -53.70 13.78 8.14
CA TRP A 620 -52.47 14.40 8.64
C TRP A 620 -52.47 15.90 8.37
N SER A 621 -51.78 16.67 9.21
CA SER A 621 -51.58 18.12 9.01
C SER A 621 -50.26 18.60 9.60
N PHE A 622 -49.96 19.88 9.40
CA PHE A 622 -48.81 20.56 9.99
C PHE A 622 -49.28 21.83 10.69
N GLU A 623 -49.31 21.81 12.03
CA GLU A 623 -49.80 22.90 12.86
C GLU A 623 -48.70 23.32 13.86
N ASN A 624 -48.58 24.62 14.13
CA ASN A 624 -47.64 25.18 15.11
C ASN A 624 -46.16 24.75 14.95
N GLY A 625 -45.73 24.36 13.74
CA GLY A 625 -44.36 23.93 13.45
C GLY A 625 -44.08 22.44 13.61
N VAL A 626 -45.10 21.60 13.86
CA VAL A 626 -44.98 20.14 13.97
C VAL A 626 -45.99 19.40 13.10
N ASN A 627 -45.62 18.20 12.63
CA ASN A 627 -46.57 17.27 12.04
C ASN A 627 -47.54 16.77 13.12
N CYS A 628 -48.82 16.72 12.80
CA CYS A 628 -49.88 16.27 13.71
C CYS A 628 -50.87 15.34 12.99
N ILE A 629 -51.63 14.57 13.76
CA ILE A 629 -52.72 13.72 13.26
C ILE A 629 -54.07 14.20 13.79
N GLY A 630 -55.09 14.22 12.93
CA GLY A 630 -56.45 14.55 13.35
C GLY A 630 -57.08 13.49 14.24
N ILE A 631 -57.81 13.90 15.28
CA ILE A 631 -58.27 12.99 16.34
C ILE A 631 -59.12 11.81 15.83
N ASN A 632 -60.03 12.04 14.89
CA ASN A 632 -60.84 10.97 14.29
C ASN A 632 -59.97 9.99 13.49
N SER A 633 -58.80 10.41 12.97
CA SER A 633 -57.86 9.50 12.30
C SER A 633 -57.06 8.67 13.29
N CYS A 634 -56.68 9.23 14.45
CA CYS A 634 -56.10 8.46 15.55
C CYS A 634 -57.07 7.35 16.02
N GLU A 635 -58.35 7.69 16.21
CA GLU A 635 -59.36 6.77 16.78
C GLU A 635 -59.89 5.69 15.81
N ASN A 636 -59.67 5.81 14.50
CA ASN A 636 -60.24 4.89 13.49
C ASN A 636 -59.27 3.78 13.02
N VAL A 637 -58.09 3.64 13.62
CA VAL A 637 -57.12 2.58 13.25
C VAL A 637 -56.94 1.57 14.37
N VAL A 638 -56.91 0.28 14.00
CA VAL A 638 -56.74 -0.85 14.94
C VAL A 638 -55.32 -0.82 15.50
N GLY A 639 -55.16 -0.14 16.64
CA GLY A 639 -53.89 0.10 17.33
C GLY A 639 -53.76 1.52 17.89
N GLY A 640 -54.48 2.50 17.33
CA GLY A 640 -54.43 3.90 17.77
C GLY A 640 -55.27 4.16 19.02
N ASN A 641 -54.70 4.87 20.01
CA ASN A 641 -55.42 5.37 21.19
C ASN A 641 -54.92 6.78 21.57
N PRO A 642 -55.81 7.74 21.89
CA PRO A 642 -55.42 9.02 22.48
C PRO A 642 -54.99 8.85 23.95
N LEU A 643 -53.84 9.42 24.33
CA LEU A 643 -53.35 9.40 25.73
C LEU A 643 -53.95 10.56 26.57
N PRO A 644 -54.20 10.34 27.88
CA PRO A 644 -54.76 11.36 28.77
C PRO A 644 -53.70 12.36 29.28
N THR A 645 -54.03 13.65 29.25
CA THR A 645 -53.13 14.76 29.58
C THR A 645 -52.76 14.84 31.08
N PRO A 646 -51.48 15.05 31.45
CA PRO A 646 -51.05 15.17 32.85
C PRO A 646 -51.28 16.56 33.48
N THR A 647 -51.48 16.58 34.80
CA THR A 647 -51.82 17.76 35.60
C THR A 647 -50.58 18.56 36.09
N PRO A 648 -50.57 19.90 36.05
CA PRO A 648 -49.39 20.71 36.42
C PRO A 648 -49.14 20.83 37.94
N THR A 649 -47.87 21.06 38.30
CA THR A 649 -47.36 21.19 39.68
C THR A 649 -46.69 22.59 39.87
N PRO A 650 -46.80 23.28 41.03
CA PRO A 650 -46.56 24.73 41.12
C PRO A 650 -45.10 25.20 41.33
N ASN A 651 -44.93 26.52 41.12
CA ASN A 651 -43.68 27.28 40.96
C ASN A 651 -42.96 27.66 42.29
N PRO A 652 -41.60 27.60 42.40
CA PRO A 652 -40.85 28.01 43.59
C PRO A 652 -40.67 29.53 43.77
N THR A 653 -40.19 29.96 44.95
CA THR A 653 -40.01 31.38 45.36
C THR A 653 -38.55 31.72 45.70
N GLN A 654 -38.18 33.01 45.65
CA GLN A 654 -36.81 33.55 45.57
C GLN A 654 -35.99 33.56 46.89
N SER A 655 -34.66 33.52 46.76
CA SER A 655 -33.66 34.03 47.72
C SER A 655 -32.28 34.24 47.06
N PRO A 656 -31.30 34.95 47.68
CA PRO A 656 -30.73 36.14 47.03
C PRO A 656 -29.27 36.06 46.51
N THR A 657 -28.86 37.20 45.93
CA THR A 657 -27.62 37.52 45.18
C THR A 657 -26.28 37.12 45.82
N PRO A 658 -25.29 36.63 45.05
CA PRO A 658 -23.94 36.32 45.52
C PRO A 658 -23.00 37.55 45.61
N THR A 659 -21.96 37.41 46.43
CA THR A 659 -20.82 38.34 46.60
C THR A 659 -19.67 37.98 45.65
N PRO A 660 -18.85 38.92 45.13
CA PRO A 660 -17.80 38.60 44.16
C PRO A 660 -16.68 37.69 44.70
N SER A 661 -16.16 36.85 43.80
CA SER A 661 -15.01 35.95 44.00
C SER A 661 -13.90 36.30 42.97
N PRO A 662 -12.63 35.88 43.15
CA PRO A 662 -11.49 36.56 42.54
C PRO A 662 -11.21 36.19 41.07
N THR A 663 -10.48 37.08 40.40
CA THR A 663 -9.87 36.87 39.08
C THR A 663 -9.01 35.59 39.07
N PRO A 664 -9.14 34.71 38.06
CA PRO A 664 -8.31 33.51 37.96
C PRO A 664 -6.85 33.84 37.65
N THR A 665 -5.94 33.19 38.36
CA THR A 665 -4.54 33.01 37.95
C THR A 665 -4.49 32.27 36.59
N PRO A 666 -3.55 32.58 35.68
CA PRO A 666 -3.41 31.80 34.46
C PRO A 666 -3.01 30.35 34.77
N THR A 667 -3.97 29.44 34.65
CA THR A 667 -3.71 27.99 34.55
C THR A 667 -2.96 27.75 33.24
N GLN A 668 -1.89 26.96 33.28
CA GLN A 668 -1.16 26.59 32.06
C GLN A 668 -2.08 25.79 31.13
N THR A 669 -2.06 26.11 29.84
CA THR A 669 -2.63 25.24 28.80
C THR A 669 -2.06 23.83 28.96
N PRO A 670 -2.88 22.77 28.99
CA PRO A 670 -2.35 21.43 28.83
C PRO A 670 -1.79 21.34 27.39
N THR A 671 -0.47 21.23 27.27
CA THR A 671 0.16 20.92 25.98
C THR A 671 -0.44 19.60 25.48
N PRO A 672 -0.92 19.51 24.23
CA PRO A 672 -1.32 18.24 23.65
C PRO A 672 -0.19 17.21 23.77
N GLY A 673 -0.54 15.97 24.09
CA GLY A 673 0.41 14.86 24.02
C GLY A 673 0.89 14.67 22.57
N PRO A 674 2.11 14.16 22.34
CA PRO A 674 2.57 13.82 21.00
C PRO A 674 1.69 12.72 20.40
N ILE A 675 1.45 12.81 19.09
CA ILE A 675 0.81 11.78 18.29
C ILE A 675 1.83 10.65 18.07
N GLY A 676 1.46 9.39 18.33
CA GLY A 676 2.30 8.21 18.09
C GLY A 676 2.48 7.31 19.33
N GLY A 677 1.50 6.45 19.58
CA GLY A 677 1.60 5.35 20.55
C GLY A 677 1.73 3.99 19.87
N PHE A 678 2.18 2.95 20.60
CA PHE A 678 2.30 1.59 20.07
C PHE A 678 0.98 0.81 20.20
N GLU A 679 0.37 0.50 19.05
CA GLU A 679 -0.73 -0.45 18.96
C GLU A 679 -0.29 -1.88 18.58
N PRO A 680 -0.92 -2.92 19.13
CA PRO A 680 -0.60 -4.32 18.84
C PRO A 680 -1.24 -4.77 17.53
N LEU A 681 -0.61 -5.74 16.86
CA LEU A 681 -1.20 -6.43 15.72
C LEU A 681 -2.19 -7.50 16.20
N THR A 682 -3.29 -7.67 15.47
CA THR A 682 -4.37 -8.63 15.74
C THR A 682 -4.29 -9.89 14.85
N GLU A 683 -3.51 -9.85 13.77
CA GLU A 683 -3.33 -10.98 12.85
C GLU A 683 -2.10 -11.82 13.20
N GLU A 684 -2.12 -13.13 12.89
CA GLU A 684 -1.00 -14.06 13.11
C GLU A 684 0.15 -13.84 12.10
N ASP A 685 -0.16 -13.38 10.87
CA ASP A 685 0.81 -13.15 9.78
C ASP A 685 0.26 -12.16 8.72
N THR A 686 0.48 -10.85 8.92
CA THR A 686 0.00 -9.76 8.04
C THR A 686 0.61 -9.81 6.63
N GLY A 687 1.73 -10.50 6.47
CA GLY A 687 2.39 -10.72 5.18
C GLY A 687 1.75 -11.82 4.31
N ALA A 688 0.66 -12.47 4.75
CA ALA A 688 0.10 -13.66 4.09
C ALA A 688 -0.45 -13.43 2.66
N SER A 689 -0.61 -12.18 2.21
CA SER A 689 -1.02 -11.80 0.85
C SER A 689 0.14 -11.36 -0.06
N CYS A 690 1.37 -11.30 0.46
CA CYS A 690 2.55 -10.92 -0.31
C CYS A 690 3.04 -12.07 -1.21
N TYR A 691 3.53 -11.72 -2.40
CA TYR A 691 4.28 -12.66 -3.22
C TYR A 691 5.60 -13.01 -2.55
N VAL A 692 5.96 -14.30 -2.57
CA VAL A 692 7.25 -14.81 -2.12
C VAL A 692 7.85 -15.64 -3.28
N PRO A 693 9.01 -15.24 -3.83
CA PRO A 693 9.68 -16.02 -4.88
C PRO A 693 10.15 -17.39 -4.38
N ASP A 694 10.47 -18.32 -5.27
CA ASP A 694 11.07 -19.59 -4.85
C ASP A 694 12.42 -19.36 -4.16
N THR A 695 12.51 -19.85 -2.92
CA THR A 695 13.73 -19.98 -2.11
C THR A 695 14.85 -20.78 -2.78
N GLY A 696 14.54 -21.52 -3.83
CA GLY A 696 15.47 -22.17 -4.75
C GLY A 696 16.05 -23.49 -4.25
N SER A 697 17.20 -23.85 -4.83
CA SER A 697 17.92 -25.09 -4.53
C SER A 697 19.22 -24.80 -3.78
N TYR A 698 19.68 -25.74 -2.96
CA TYR A 698 20.99 -25.66 -2.30
C TYR A 698 22.16 -25.46 -3.31
N ALA A 699 22.01 -25.96 -4.53
CA ALA A 699 22.98 -25.76 -5.60
C ALA A 699 23.03 -24.29 -6.06
N SER A 700 21.88 -23.67 -6.33
CA SER A 700 21.76 -22.31 -6.88
C SER A 700 22.02 -21.19 -5.87
N LEU A 701 21.94 -21.45 -4.56
CA LEU A 701 22.22 -20.43 -3.54
C LEU A 701 23.67 -19.87 -3.63
N PRO A 702 23.88 -18.54 -3.69
CA PRO A 702 25.21 -17.94 -3.68
C PRO A 702 25.85 -18.02 -2.28
N ALA A 703 27.19 -17.98 -2.21
CA ALA A 703 27.90 -17.86 -0.94
C ALA A 703 28.20 -16.38 -0.63
N ILE A 704 27.64 -15.86 0.46
CA ILE A 704 27.81 -14.49 0.96
C ILE A 704 28.49 -14.58 2.34
N SER A 705 29.60 -13.87 2.53
CA SER A 705 30.44 -13.98 3.73
C SER A 705 29.98 -13.04 4.86
N GLU A 706 29.39 -11.93 4.46
CA GLU A 706 28.71 -10.89 5.22
C GLU A 706 27.30 -11.36 5.60
N LEU A 707 26.60 -10.61 6.47
CA LEU A 707 25.18 -10.89 6.71
C LEU A 707 24.37 -10.57 5.44
N PRO A 708 23.29 -11.32 5.11
CA PRO A 708 22.35 -10.93 4.08
C PRO A 708 21.72 -9.56 4.36
N ASN A 709 21.50 -8.77 3.31
CA ASN A 709 21.00 -7.40 3.44
C ASN A 709 19.47 -7.42 3.61
N PRO A 710 18.91 -7.00 4.76
CA PRO A 710 17.46 -7.02 5.00
C PRO A 710 16.70 -6.02 4.11
N PHE A 711 17.39 -5.08 3.46
CA PHE A 711 16.80 -4.08 2.56
C PHE A 711 16.85 -4.47 1.08
N LYS A 712 17.08 -5.76 0.79
CA LYS A 712 17.01 -6.37 -0.53
C LYS A 712 16.05 -7.54 -0.53
N SER A 713 15.05 -7.50 -1.41
CA SER A 713 14.12 -8.61 -1.63
C SER A 713 14.81 -9.77 -2.37
N MET A 714 14.17 -10.94 -2.45
CA MET A 714 14.76 -12.14 -3.07
C MET A 714 14.99 -12.01 -4.58
N ASP A 715 14.21 -11.16 -5.26
CA ASP A 715 14.41 -10.79 -6.68
C ASP A 715 15.54 -9.75 -6.89
N GLY A 716 16.11 -9.21 -5.81
CA GLY A 716 17.12 -8.16 -5.84
C GLY A 716 16.58 -6.73 -5.89
N SER A 717 15.26 -6.51 -5.81
CA SER A 717 14.64 -5.19 -5.63
C SER A 717 15.01 -4.54 -4.30
N ASN A 718 14.78 -3.23 -4.16
CA ASN A 718 15.02 -2.49 -2.92
C ASN A 718 13.78 -2.52 -2.04
N VAL A 719 13.95 -2.76 -0.74
CA VAL A 719 12.93 -2.43 0.26
C VAL A 719 12.97 -0.91 0.48
N SER A 720 11.87 -0.22 0.17
CA SER A 720 11.81 1.25 0.11
C SER A 720 10.68 1.90 0.93
N SER A 721 9.62 1.15 1.22
CA SER A 721 8.46 1.56 2.04
C SER A 721 8.19 0.59 3.22
N ARG A 722 7.29 0.97 4.14
CA ARG A 722 6.74 0.04 5.15
C ARG A 722 6.07 -1.18 4.52
N TYR A 723 5.36 -1.03 3.40
CA TYR A 723 4.71 -2.14 2.70
C TYR A 723 5.74 -3.13 2.13
N ASP A 724 6.82 -2.62 1.53
CA ASP A 724 7.91 -3.45 1.03
C ASP A 724 8.55 -4.24 2.18
N TRP A 725 8.62 -3.66 3.40
CA TRP A 725 9.08 -4.38 4.58
C TRP A 725 8.12 -5.51 4.99
N THR A 726 6.81 -5.32 4.93
CA THR A 726 5.83 -6.38 5.20
C THR A 726 6.02 -7.57 4.24
N CYS A 727 6.21 -7.31 2.95
CA CYS A 727 6.48 -8.40 1.99
C CYS A 727 7.89 -8.99 2.12
N ARG A 728 8.91 -8.18 2.45
CA ARG A 728 10.24 -8.69 2.80
C ARG A 728 10.21 -9.57 4.06
N ARG A 729 9.36 -9.27 5.05
CA ARG A 729 9.15 -10.13 6.21
C ARG A 729 8.59 -11.48 5.79
N ALA A 730 7.66 -11.54 4.83
CA ALA A 730 7.13 -12.80 4.29
C ALA A 730 8.21 -13.63 3.55
N GLU A 731 9.06 -12.99 2.74
CA GLU A 731 10.23 -13.64 2.14
C GLU A 731 11.20 -14.21 3.20
N ILE A 732 11.56 -13.39 4.19
CA ILE A 732 12.44 -13.77 5.30
C ILE A 732 11.84 -14.95 6.08
N LYS A 733 10.52 -14.93 6.33
CA LYS A 733 9.78 -16.04 6.97
C LYS A 733 9.93 -17.32 6.16
N ALA A 734 9.59 -17.30 4.88
CA ALA A 734 9.64 -18.48 4.02
C ALA A 734 11.05 -19.06 3.87
N MET A 735 12.09 -18.21 3.77
CA MET A 735 13.49 -18.68 3.74
C MET A 735 13.93 -19.29 5.08
N HIS A 736 13.50 -18.72 6.21
CA HIS A 736 13.74 -19.29 7.54
C HIS A 736 13.04 -20.65 7.71
N GLU A 737 11.77 -20.75 7.30
CA GLU A 737 11.00 -22.00 7.32
C GLU A 737 11.64 -23.06 6.42
N ARG A 738 12.04 -22.70 5.19
CA ARG A 738 12.67 -23.61 4.23
C ARG A 738 14.00 -24.17 4.73
N TRP A 739 14.91 -23.30 5.18
CA TRP A 739 16.32 -23.64 5.34
C TRP A 739 16.78 -23.84 6.79
N ILE A 740 16.11 -23.23 7.77
CA ILE A 740 16.57 -23.18 9.16
C ILE A 740 15.57 -23.83 10.11
N TYR A 741 14.38 -23.26 10.29
CA TYR A 741 13.48 -23.62 11.39
C TYR A 741 12.40 -24.64 11.01
N GLY A 742 12.11 -24.83 9.72
CA GLY A 742 11.02 -25.70 9.24
C GLY A 742 9.69 -24.95 9.16
N GLU A 743 8.75 -25.50 8.39
CA GLU A 743 7.44 -24.89 8.12
C GLU A 743 6.57 -24.79 9.38
N LYS A 744 5.93 -23.63 9.59
CA LYS A 744 4.82 -23.44 10.51
C LYS A 744 3.51 -23.50 9.69
N PRO A 745 2.75 -24.61 9.73
CA PRO A 745 1.53 -24.73 8.93
C PRO A 745 0.53 -23.62 9.24
N ARG A 746 -0.09 -23.05 8.19
CA ARG A 746 -1.28 -22.21 8.35
C ARG A 746 -2.38 -23.04 8.98
N PHE A 747 -2.93 -22.58 10.11
CA PHE A 747 -3.93 -23.30 10.86
C PHE A 747 -5.29 -23.23 10.15
N ASN A 748 -5.84 -24.38 9.79
CA ASN A 748 -7.16 -24.56 9.16
C ASN A 748 -8.07 -25.51 9.98
N GLY A 749 -7.63 -25.88 11.19
CA GLY A 749 -8.38 -26.73 12.11
C GLY A 749 -9.39 -25.99 12.96
N SER A 750 -9.80 -26.61 14.06
CA SER A 750 -10.59 -25.98 15.12
C SER A 750 -9.83 -26.01 16.43
N VAL A 751 -9.90 -24.90 17.17
CA VAL A 751 -9.28 -24.72 18.48
C VAL A 751 -10.37 -24.39 19.50
N SER A 752 -10.22 -24.94 20.70
CA SER A 752 -11.18 -24.79 21.80
C SER A 752 -10.43 -24.88 23.12
N GLY A 753 -11.03 -24.40 24.20
CA GLY A 753 -10.32 -24.36 25.47
C GLY A 753 -11.14 -23.75 26.61
N SER A 754 -10.44 -23.45 27.70
CA SER A 754 -10.96 -22.61 28.77
C SER A 754 -9.80 -21.94 29.52
N VAL A 755 -10.04 -20.69 29.92
CA VAL A 755 -9.08 -19.83 30.63
C VAL A 755 -9.53 -19.67 32.07
N SER A 756 -8.59 -19.76 33.00
CA SER A 756 -8.83 -19.60 34.43
C SER A 756 -7.64 -18.88 35.10
N ASN A 757 -7.85 -18.40 36.33
CA ASN A 757 -6.81 -17.72 37.13
C ASN A 757 -5.56 -18.57 37.44
N ASN A 758 -5.53 -19.86 37.07
CA ASN A 758 -4.41 -20.76 37.32
C ASN A 758 -3.99 -21.63 36.12
N SER A 759 -4.80 -21.68 35.05
CA SER A 759 -4.53 -22.52 33.88
C SER A 759 -5.27 -22.02 32.64
N ILE A 760 -4.59 -22.02 31.49
CA ILE A 760 -5.19 -22.00 30.16
C ILE A 760 -5.15 -23.43 29.65
N SER A 761 -6.30 -23.97 29.29
CA SER A 761 -6.45 -25.31 28.69
C SER A 761 -6.74 -25.16 27.20
N VAL A 762 -6.03 -25.93 26.37
CA VAL A 762 -6.10 -25.89 24.91
C VAL A 762 -6.43 -27.28 24.37
N SER A 763 -7.34 -27.33 23.40
CA SER A 763 -7.76 -28.53 22.67
C SER A 763 -7.83 -28.18 21.18
N VAL A 764 -6.92 -28.76 20.40
CA VAL A 764 -6.75 -28.48 18.97
C VAL A 764 -7.14 -29.72 18.16
N THR A 765 -7.96 -29.55 17.12
CA THR A 765 -8.37 -30.62 16.20
C THR A 765 -8.12 -30.21 14.76
N GLU A 766 -7.23 -30.92 14.07
CA GLU A 766 -6.86 -30.68 12.67
C GLU A 766 -6.38 -31.99 12.02
N ASN A 767 -6.52 -32.14 10.70
CA ASN A 767 -6.15 -33.36 9.95
C ASN A 767 -6.80 -34.66 10.47
N GLY A 768 -7.93 -34.55 11.19
CA GLY A 768 -8.61 -35.68 11.85
C GLY A 768 -8.00 -36.10 13.20
N ASN A 769 -6.92 -35.45 13.62
CA ASN A 769 -6.22 -35.68 14.89
C ASN A 769 -6.65 -34.63 15.93
N THR A 770 -6.71 -35.01 17.21
CA THR A 770 -7.02 -34.09 18.33
C THR A 770 -5.95 -34.21 19.42
N VAL A 771 -5.41 -33.08 19.87
CA VAL A 771 -4.46 -33.01 20.99
C VAL A 771 -4.90 -31.98 22.01
N THR A 772 -4.61 -32.25 23.29
CA THR A 772 -4.93 -31.35 24.41
C THR A 772 -3.71 -31.08 25.27
N TYR A 773 -3.57 -29.85 25.77
CA TYR A 773 -2.50 -29.44 26.68
C TYR A 773 -2.91 -28.22 27.52
N SER A 774 -2.02 -27.72 28.37
CA SER A 774 -2.30 -26.56 29.21
C SER A 774 -1.05 -25.76 29.57
N ALA A 775 -1.19 -24.46 29.72
CA ALA A 775 -0.18 -23.57 30.30
C ALA A 775 -0.67 -23.06 31.67
N SER A 776 0.20 -23.04 32.68
CA SER A 776 -0.18 -22.57 34.01
C SER A 776 -0.13 -21.04 34.10
N VAL A 777 -1.04 -20.44 34.86
CA VAL A 777 -1.17 -18.99 35.01
C VAL A 777 -0.82 -18.58 36.44
N ASP A 778 0.05 -17.59 36.58
CA ASP A 778 0.42 -16.94 37.83
C ASP A 778 -0.01 -15.47 37.77
N MET A 779 -1.18 -15.20 38.36
CA MET A 779 -1.90 -13.92 38.25
C MET A 779 -1.32 -12.82 39.14
N PRO A 780 -1.33 -11.56 38.70
CA PRO A 780 -1.08 -10.41 39.56
C PRO A 780 -2.27 -10.15 40.49
N SER A 781 -2.06 -9.30 41.51
CA SER A 781 -3.14 -8.78 42.36
C SER A 781 -3.77 -7.53 41.76
N GLY A 782 -5.09 -7.42 41.78
CA GLY A 782 -5.84 -6.24 41.36
C GLY A 782 -7.10 -6.58 40.56
N THR A 783 -7.51 -5.66 39.69
CA THR A 783 -8.56 -5.85 38.69
C THR A 783 -7.95 -5.80 37.30
N GLY A 784 -8.20 -6.82 36.48
CA GLY A 784 -7.73 -6.90 35.10
C GLY A 784 -8.64 -6.14 34.10
N PRO A 785 -8.53 -6.43 32.79
CA PRO A 785 -7.74 -7.52 32.19
C PRO A 785 -6.23 -7.24 32.24
N PHE A 786 -5.45 -8.26 32.59
CA PHE A 786 -4.00 -8.17 32.76
C PHE A 786 -3.27 -8.58 31.47
N PRO A 787 -2.27 -7.81 31.00
CA PRO A 787 -1.35 -8.26 29.95
C PRO A 787 -0.65 -9.57 30.35
N VAL A 788 -0.22 -10.33 29.34
CA VAL A 788 0.37 -11.67 29.53
C VAL A 788 1.86 -11.64 29.23
N MET A 789 2.65 -12.41 29.98
CA MET A 789 4.03 -12.78 29.63
C MET A 789 4.15 -14.30 29.56
N ILE A 790 4.27 -14.84 28.35
CA ILE A 790 4.37 -16.28 28.08
C ILE A 790 5.83 -16.72 28.22
N GLY A 791 6.14 -17.44 29.28
CA GLY A 791 7.41 -18.13 29.47
C GLY A 791 7.44 -19.47 28.74
N VAL A 792 8.17 -19.54 27.62
CA VAL A 792 8.44 -20.78 26.88
C VAL A 792 9.23 -21.72 27.80
N GLY A 793 8.64 -22.85 28.17
CA GLY A 793 9.18 -23.77 29.18
C GLY A 793 9.42 -23.13 30.56
N GLY A 794 8.74 -22.01 30.85
CA GLY A 794 8.90 -21.19 32.06
C GLY A 794 9.61 -19.85 31.81
N SER A 795 9.28 -18.83 32.62
CA SER A 795 9.95 -17.52 32.58
C SER A 795 11.09 -17.44 33.61
N ASN A 796 12.31 -17.12 33.14
CA ASN A 796 13.48 -16.84 33.97
C ASN A 796 13.56 -15.37 34.45
N LEU A 797 12.70 -14.48 33.94
CA LEU A 797 12.67 -13.07 34.33
C LEU A 797 12.23 -12.88 35.80
N ASN A 798 12.31 -11.65 36.31
CA ASN A 798 11.73 -11.30 37.60
C ASN A 798 10.18 -11.31 37.56
N ASN A 799 9.61 -12.51 37.66
CA ASN A 799 8.17 -12.76 37.61
C ASN A 799 7.39 -12.04 38.74
N ASN A 800 8.05 -11.74 39.87
CA ASN A 800 7.44 -10.90 40.91
C ASN A 800 7.40 -9.43 40.50
N GLY A 801 8.42 -8.92 39.80
CA GLY A 801 8.42 -7.59 39.18
C GLY A 801 7.29 -7.44 38.15
N LEU A 802 7.15 -8.43 37.25
CA LEU A 802 6.06 -8.47 36.25
C LEU A 802 4.67 -8.41 36.92
N LYS A 803 4.41 -9.27 37.92
CA LYS A 803 3.14 -9.28 38.64
C LYS A 803 2.88 -8.01 39.47
N ASN A 804 3.94 -7.40 40.02
CA ASN A 804 3.83 -6.11 40.71
C ASN A 804 3.49 -4.94 39.76
N LYS A 805 3.76 -5.07 38.45
CA LYS A 805 3.30 -4.16 37.40
C LYS A 805 1.94 -4.53 36.79
N GLY A 806 1.27 -5.58 37.27
CA GLY A 806 -0.02 -6.02 36.74
C GLY A 806 0.06 -6.94 35.52
N VAL A 807 1.21 -7.56 35.23
CA VAL A 807 1.36 -8.54 34.14
C VAL A 807 1.24 -9.97 34.69
N ALA A 808 0.39 -10.79 34.08
CA ALA A 808 0.24 -12.21 34.40
C ALA A 808 1.32 -13.06 33.73
N VAL A 809 1.90 -14.01 34.45
CA VAL A 809 2.93 -14.91 33.90
C VAL A 809 2.31 -16.25 33.53
N VAL A 810 2.41 -16.62 32.26
CA VAL A 810 1.90 -17.88 31.70
C VAL A 810 3.07 -18.80 31.41
N ASN A 811 3.13 -19.97 32.03
CA ASN A 811 4.23 -20.92 31.83
C ASN A 811 3.78 -22.02 30.86
N PHE A 812 4.32 -21.99 29.65
CA PHE A 812 3.97 -22.89 28.55
C PHE A 812 4.90 -24.11 28.53
N ASN A 813 4.36 -25.33 28.61
CA ASN A 813 5.16 -26.55 28.55
C ASN A 813 5.56 -26.87 27.10
N ASN A 814 6.63 -26.25 26.61
CA ASN A 814 7.12 -26.46 25.24
C ASN A 814 7.54 -27.91 24.95
N SER A 815 8.05 -28.62 25.98
CA SER A 815 8.59 -29.99 25.87
C SER A 815 7.58 -31.05 25.41
N GLU A 816 6.28 -30.86 25.67
CA GLU A 816 5.25 -31.81 25.22
C GLU A 816 4.67 -31.47 23.84
N ILE A 817 4.95 -30.28 23.30
CA ILE A 817 4.51 -29.85 21.97
C ILE A 817 5.54 -30.23 20.90
N GLY A 818 6.83 -30.01 21.20
CA GLY A 818 7.95 -30.49 20.41
C GLY A 818 9.12 -30.89 21.32
N ALA A 819 9.50 -32.16 21.29
CA ALA A 819 10.52 -32.72 22.18
C ALA A 819 11.93 -32.17 21.90
N HIS A 820 12.79 -32.19 22.93
CA HIS A 820 14.17 -31.65 22.87
C HIS A 820 15.12 -32.36 23.86
N ASN A 821 15.01 -33.70 23.89
CA ASN A 821 15.80 -34.56 24.77
C ASN A 821 16.87 -35.35 24.02
N GLY A 822 17.62 -34.64 23.16
CA GLY A 822 18.62 -35.17 22.22
C GLY A 822 18.07 -35.22 20.78
N SER A 823 18.96 -35.24 19.80
CA SER A 823 18.61 -35.32 18.35
C SER A 823 17.64 -36.46 18.00
N GLY A 824 17.72 -37.59 18.70
CA GLY A 824 16.76 -38.71 18.59
C GLY A 824 15.32 -38.41 19.04
N SER A 825 15.01 -37.20 19.51
CA SER A 825 13.65 -36.73 19.83
C SER A 825 12.97 -35.98 18.68
N ARG A 826 13.59 -35.91 17.48
CA ARG A 826 12.96 -35.35 16.27
C ARG A 826 11.61 -36.02 16.00
N GLY A 827 10.60 -35.22 15.69
CA GLY A 827 9.28 -35.70 15.27
C GLY A 827 8.38 -36.19 16.41
N GLN A 828 8.64 -35.79 17.66
CA GLN A 828 7.91 -36.25 18.84
C GLN A 828 7.27 -35.06 19.58
N GLY A 829 6.00 -35.20 19.98
CA GLY A 829 5.23 -34.17 20.68
C GLY A 829 3.95 -33.78 19.93
N LYS A 830 3.05 -33.07 20.63
CA LYS A 830 1.66 -32.83 20.20
C LYS A 830 1.47 -32.10 18.88
N PHE A 831 2.48 -31.36 18.42
CA PHE A 831 2.49 -30.82 17.05
C PHE A 831 2.62 -31.95 16.01
N TYR A 832 3.58 -32.85 16.22
CA TYR A 832 3.86 -33.99 15.34
C TYR A 832 2.79 -35.09 15.44
N ASP A 833 2.04 -35.14 16.53
CA ASP A 833 0.83 -35.97 16.65
C ASP A 833 -0.31 -35.48 15.71
N ILE A 834 -0.31 -34.21 15.29
CA ILE A 834 -1.25 -33.65 14.28
C ILE A 834 -0.66 -33.74 12.86
N TYR A 835 0.56 -33.25 12.64
CA TYR A 835 1.16 -33.09 11.30
C TYR A 835 2.11 -34.23 10.89
N GLY A 836 2.29 -35.24 11.74
CA GLY A 836 3.16 -36.40 11.50
C GLY A 836 4.62 -36.21 11.95
N SER A 837 5.27 -37.31 12.34
CA SER A 837 6.66 -37.32 12.84
C SER A 837 7.70 -36.82 11.83
N ASN A 838 7.37 -36.84 10.54
CA ASN A 838 8.27 -36.49 9.45
C ASN A 838 8.10 -35.02 8.98
N HIS A 839 7.32 -34.21 9.70
CA HIS A 839 7.11 -32.80 9.37
C HIS A 839 8.43 -32.00 9.39
N SER A 840 8.53 -31.02 8.49
CA SER A 840 9.76 -30.22 8.29
C SER A 840 10.16 -29.40 9.53
N ALA A 841 9.17 -28.97 10.32
CA ALA A 841 9.33 -28.22 11.57
C ALA A 841 10.44 -28.77 12.50
N GLY A 842 11.30 -27.87 12.97
CA GLY A 842 12.04 -28.01 14.22
C GLY A 842 11.15 -27.76 15.43
N SER A 843 11.58 -28.24 16.60
CA SER A 843 10.80 -28.12 17.83
C SER A 843 10.49 -26.67 18.20
N THR A 844 11.34 -25.70 17.83
CA THR A 844 11.06 -24.27 18.06
C THR A 844 9.83 -23.76 17.29
N VAL A 845 9.58 -24.25 16.08
CA VAL A 845 8.38 -23.94 15.29
C VAL A 845 7.15 -24.68 15.81
N ALA A 846 7.31 -25.93 16.27
CA ALA A 846 6.26 -26.62 17.02
C ALA A 846 5.85 -25.85 18.29
N TRP A 847 6.81 -25.23 18.99
CA TRP A 847 6.53 -24.36 20.14
C TRP A 847 5.86 -23.04 19.74
N ALA A 848 6.25 -22.43 18.61
CA ALA A 848 5.58 -21.24 18.08
C ALA A 848 4.11 -21.53 17.79
N TRP A 849 3.81 -22.59 17.05
CA TRP A 849 2.45 -23.10 16.86
C TRP A 849 1.73 -23.32 18.20
N GLY A 850 2.39 -23.93 19.18
CA GLY A 850 1.80 -24.17 20.51
C GLY A 850 1.51 -22.91 21.32
N VAL A 851 2.23 -21.80 21.09
CA VAL A 851 1.87 -20.50 21.65
C VAL A 851 0.72 -19.87 20.85
N SER A 852 0.74 -19.95 19.51
CA SER A 852 -0.35 -19.45 18.67
C SER A 852 -1.71 -20.02 19.11
N ARG A 853 -1.83 -21.34 19.30
CA ARG A 853 -3.11 -21.94 19.76
C ARG A 853 -3.45 -21.63 21.24
N ILE A 854 -2.52 -21.08 22.05
CA ILE A 854 -2.83 -20.47 23.36
C ILE A 854 -3.44 -19.07 23.17
N ILE A 855 -2.91 -18.27 22.24
CA ILE A 855 -3.46 -16.95 21.90
C ILE A 855 -4.89 -17.12 21.38
N ASP A 856 -5.12 -18.06 20.45
CA ASP A 856 -6.47 -18.32 19.93
C ASP A 856 -7.48 -18.66 21.04
N VAL A 857 -7.06 -19.34 22.13
CA VAL A 857 -7.93 -19.65 23.27
C VAL A 857 -8.18 -18.41 24.15
N LEU A 858 -7.21 -17.48 24.26
CA LEU A 858 -7.39 -16.19 24.93
C LEU A 858 -8.28 -15.22 24.13
N GLU A 859 -8.39 -15.40 22.81
CA GLU A 859 -9.25 -14.59 21.94
C GLU A 859 -10.67 -15.17 21.84
N ASN A 860 -10.80 -16.50 21.72
CA ASN A 860 -12.10 -17.17 21.58
C ASN A 860 -12.82 -17.45 22.91
N THR A 861 -12.20 -17.18 24.07
CA THR A 861 -12.83 -17.32 25.39
C THR A 861 -13.23 -15.95 25.94
N SER A 862 -14.40 -15.84 26.57
CA SER A 862 -14.85 -14.60 27.23
C SER A 862 -14.98 -14.76 28.74
N GLY A 863 -15.01 -13.64 29.47
CA GLY A 863 -15.19 -13.61 30.92
C GLY A 863 -13.93 -13.85 31.77
N HIS A 864 -12.73 -13.83 31.17
CA HIS A 864 -11.45 -13.97 31.88
C HIS A 864 -10.69 -12.64 32.04
N ASN A 865 -9.89 -12.55 33.10
CA ASN A 865 -9.12 -11.34 33.46
C ASN A 865 -7.74 -11.25 32.77
N LEU A 866 -7.57 -11.84 31.58
CA LEU A 866 -6.35 -11.72 30.75
C LEU A 866 -6.64 -10.88 29.50
N ASN A 867 -5.66 -10.09 29.07
CA ASN A 867 -5.72 -9.25 27.87
C ASN A 867 -5.02 -9.96 26.70
N ALA A 868 -5.81 -10.43 25.72
CA ALA A 868 -5.29 -11.12 24.54
C ALA A 868 -4.52 -10.20 23.58
N SER A 869 -4.79 -8.88 23.58
CA SER A 869 -4.15 -7.92 22.69
C SER A 869 -2.81 -7.39 23.22
N ARG A 870 -2.40 -7.72 24.45
CA ARG A 870 -1.13 -7.27 25.05
C ARG A 870 -0.37 -8.47 25.61
N ILE A 871 0.31 -9.20 24.71
CA ILE A 871 1.02 -10.45 25.02
C ILE A 871 2.53 -10.29 24.76
N GLY A 872 3.34 -10.55 25.79
CA GLY A 872 4.77 -10.75 25.66
C GLY A 872 5.17 -12.23 25.64
N VAL A 873 6.32 -12.56 25.06
CA VAL A 873 6.95 -13.89 25.14
C VAL A 873 8.39 -13.78 25.65
N THR A 874 8.80 -14.75 26.47
CA THR A 874 10.15 -14.86 27.01
C THR A 874 10.57 -16.31 27.21
N GLY A 875 11.87 -16.53 27.39
CA GLY A 875 12.47 -17.83 27.70
C GLY A 875 13.99 -17.70 27.75
N CYS A 876 14.66 -18.63 28.45
CA CYS A 876 16.12 -18.62 28.55
C CYS A 876 16.80 -19.79 27.83
N SER A 877 18.01 -19.58 27.29
CA SER A 877 18.82 -20.65 26.66
C SER A 877 18.07 -21.29 25.49
N ARG A 878 17.98 -22.62 25.42
CA ARG A 878 17.12 -23.36 24.48
C ARG A 878 15.69 -22.82 24.41
N ASN A 879 15.12 -22.32 25.51
CA ASN A 879 13.78 -21.73 25.50
C ASN A 879 13.79 -20.27 25.02
N GLY A 880 14.92 -19.56 25.10
CA GLY A 880 15.13 -18.25 24.49
C GLY A 880 15.22 -18.32 22.97
N LYS A 881 15.85 -19.39 22.44
CA LYS A 881 15.76 -19.78 21.01
C LYS A 881 14.28 -19.95 20.62
N GLY A 882 13.52 -20.64 21.47
CA GLY A 882 12.07 -20.76 21.36
C GLY A 882 11.35 -19.41 21.32
N ALA A 883 11.58 -18.55 22.32
CA ALA A 883 10.88 -17.28 22.47
C ALA A 883 11.05 -16.33 21.26
N ILE A 884 12.24 -16.27 20.65
CA ILE A 884 12.43 -15.46 19.44
C ILE A 884 11.75 -16.08 18.22
N VAL A 885 11.75 -17.41 18.06
CA VAL A 885 11.00 -18.08 16.98
C VAL A 885 9.49 -17.92 17.17
N VAL A 886 8.97 -17.96 18.42
CA VAL A 886 7.56 -17.62 18.71
C VAL A 886 7.26 -16.19 18.28
N GLY A 887 8.06 -15.21 18.71
CA GLY A 887 7.85 -13.80 18.43
C GLY A 887 7.94 -13.43 16.94
N ALA A 888 8.84 -14.08 16.18
CA ALA A 888 8.96 -13.90 14.74
C ALA A 888 7.77 -14.51 13.97
N MET A 889 7.28 -15.67 14.41
CA MET A 889 6.32 -16.51 13.69
C MET A 889 4.85 -16.32 14.11
N ASP A 890 4.55 -15.45 15.07
CA ASP A 890 3.18 -15.00 15.39
C ASP A 890 3.19 -13.50 15.69
N GLU A 891 2.47 -12.71 14.89
CA GLU A 891 2.51 -11.25 14.98
C GLU A 891 1.69 -10.66 16.12
N ARG A 892 0.80 -11.43 16.76
CA ARG A 892 0.02 -11.00 17.93
C ARG A 892 0.87 -10.82 19.19
N ILE A 893 2.10 -11.32 19.20
CA ILE A 893 3.08 -11.10 20.26
C ILE A 893 3.59 -9.66 20.23
N SER A 894 3.10 -8.82 21.13
CA SER A 894 3.42 -7.39 21.26
C SER A 894 4.86 -7.13 21.76
N LEU A 895 5.46 -8.06 22.50
CA LEU A 895 6.80 -7.92 23.10
C LEU A 895 7.58 -9.26 23.12
N VAL A 896 8.82 -9.26 22.66
CA VAL A 896 9.69 -10.45 22.61
C VAL A 896 10.95 -10.23 23.45
N ILE A 897 11.22 -11.12 24.41
CA ILE A 897 12.38 -11.04 25.31
C ILE A 897 13.15 -12.38 25.32
N PRO A 898 14.03 -12.64 24.34
CA PRO A 898 14.92 -13.80 24.37
C PRO A 898 16.06 -13.54 25.37
N GLN A 899 16.22 -14.43 26.35
CA GLN A 899 17.32 -14.41 27.32
C GLN A 899 18.36 -15.48 26.96
N GLU A 900 19.63 -15.08 26.86
CA GLU A 900 20.81 -15.95 26.77
C GLU A 900 20.66 -17.09 25.76
N SER A 901 20.08 -16.77 24.61
CA SER A 901 19.59 -17.74 23.62
C SER A 901 20.71 -18.29 22.74
N GLY A 902 21.70 -17.44 22.40
CA GLY A 902 22.86 -17.81 21.60
C GLY A 902 22.52 -18.37 20.21
N SER A 903 23.30 -19.36 19.78
CA SER A 903 23.20 -20.05 18.49
C SER A 903 21.81 -20.63 18.21
N GLY A 904 21.21 -20.37 17.04
CA GLY A 904 19.82 -20.74 16.75
C GLY A 904 18.76 -19.96 17.53
N GLY A 905 19.16 -18.85 18.16
CA GLY A 905 18.29 -17.81 18.70
C GLY A 905 18.77 -16.46 18.18
N THR A 906 19.39 -15.66 19.04
CA THR A 906 19.91 -14.32 18.68
C THR A 906 21.23 -14.34 17.91
N ALA A 907 22.06 -15.38 18.00
CA ALA A 907 23.38 -15.41 17.37
C ALA A 907 23.31 -15.68 15.86
N ALA A 908 24.01 -14.89 15.05
CA ALA A 908 24.13 -15.11 13.61
C ALA A 908 25.08 -16.27 13.28
N TRP A 909 24.68 -17.15 12.37
CA TRP A 909 25.42 -18.35 12.00
C TRP A 909 26.81 -18.02 11.44
N ARG A 910 26.90 -17.05 10.52
CA ARG A 910 28.18 -16.60 9.93
C ARG A 910 29.16 -16.05 10.95
N VAL A 911 28.65 -15.26 11.92
CA VAL A 911 29.49 -14.64 12.95
C VAL A 911 29.96 -15.70 13.96
N SER A 912 29.11 -16.66 14.30
CA SER A 912 29.49 -17.81 15.15
C SER A 912 30.57 -18.68 14.49
N ASP A 913 30.46 -18.97 13.19
CA ASP A 913 31.50 -19.74 12.47
C ASP A 913 32.81 -18.93 12.36
N ALA A 914 32.75 -17.62 12.17
CA ALA A 914 33.93 -16.75 12.21
C ALA A 914 34.58 -16.69 13.61
N GLN A 915 33.81 -16.59 14.68
CA GLN A 915 34.30 -16.68 16.06
C GLN A 915 34.96 -18.04 16.35
N LYS A 916 34.41 -19.12 15.79
CA LYS A 916 34.97 -20.48 15.91
C LYS A 916 36.30 -20.61 15.17
N ALA A 917 36.39 -20.06 13.95
CA ALA A 917 37.63 -20.00 13.18
C ALA A 917 38.72 -19.14 13.87
N ALA A 918 38.32 -18.12 14.62
CA ALA A 918 39.21 -17.34 15.49
C ALA A 918 39.62 -18.05 16.81
N GLY A 919 39.11 -19.26 17.06
CA GLY A 919 39.48 -20.10 18.22
C GLY A 919 38.56 -20.03 19.43
N THR A 920 37.45 -19.27 19.37
CA THR A 920 36.47 -19.15 20.48
C THR A 920 35.68 -20.44 20.66
N ASN A 921 35.38 -20.86 21.89
CA ASN A 921 34.52 -22.04 22.11
C ASN A 921 33.01 -21.73 22.00
N VAL A 922 32.60 -21.19 20.85
CA VAL A 922 31.21 -20.89 20.49
C VAL A 922 30.46 -22.10 19.92
N GLN A 923 29.13 -22.11 20.08
CA GLN A 923 28.19 -23.04 19.46
C GLN A 923 27.91 -22.65 18.00
N THR A 924 28.35 -23.48 17.05
CA THR A 924 28.17 -23.31 15.60
C THR A 924 26.96 -24.08 15.07
N ALA A 925 26.53 -23.79 13.84
CA ALA A 925 25.49 -24.57 13.14
C ALA A 925 25.82 -26.07 13.12
N SER A 926 27.09 -26.40 12.84
CA SER A 926 27.64 -27.76 12.79
C SER A 926 27.59 -28.54 14.10
N GLN A 927 27.53 -27.87 15.26
CA GLN A 927 27.36 -28.57 16.54
C GLN A 927 25.88 -28.67 16.93
N ILE A 928 25.10 -27.60 16.77
CA ILE A 928 23.76 -27.52 17.37
C ILE A 928 22.76 -28.47 16.70
N VAL A 929 22.88 -28.74 15.39
CA VAL A 929 22.03 -29.73 14.70
C VAL A 929 22.20 -31.15 15.21
N GLY A 930 23.40 -31.51 15.70
CA GLY A 930 23.66 -32.80 16.32
C GLY A 930 23.15 -32.94 17.76
N GLU A 931 22.91 -31.81 18.43
CA GLU A 931 22.50 -31.76 19.84
C GLU A 931 20.99 -32.00 20.01
N ASN A 932 20.15 -31.26 19.30
CA ASN A 932 18.69 -31.28 19.48
C ASN A 932 17.92 -30.87 18.21
N PRO A 933 16.68 -31.35 18.04
CA PRO A 933 15.85 -31.08 16.85
C PRO A 933 15.21 -29.68 16.84
N TRP A 934 15.83 -28.67 17.47
CA TRP A 934 15.30 -27.31 17.58
C TRP A 934 15.05 -26.64 16.23
N MET A 935 15.92 -26.92 15.26
CA MET A 935 15.87 -26.48 13.86
C MET A 935 15.48 -27.65 12.95
N SER A 936 15.02 -27.35 11.73
CA SER A 936 14.77 -28.33 10.66
C SER A 936 16.06 -29.04 10.25
N SER A 937 15.93 -30.28 9.78
CA SER A 937 17.03 -31.02 9.15
C SER A 937 17.51 -30.37 7.84
N SER A 938 16.76 -29.43 7.26
CA SER A 938 17.25 -28.58 6.15
C SER A 938 18.59 -27.92 6.46
N LEU A 939 18.80 -27.48 7.71
CA LEU A 939 20.00 -26.75 8.15
C LEU A 939 21.27 -27.62 8.09
N GLU A 940 21.13 -28.95 8.20
CA GLU A 940 22.23 -29.91 8.15
C GLU A 940 23.02 -29.83 6.84
N GLN A 941 22.37 -29.43 5.73
CA GLN A 941 23.00 -29.24 4.42
C GLN A 941 24.08 -28.14 4.42
N PHE A 942 23.90 -27.11 5.24
CA PHE A 942 24.84 -25.99 5.38
C PHE A 942 25.83 -26.27 6.53
N ALA A 943 25.29 -26.75 7.64
CA ALA A 943 26.02 -27.02 8.87
C ALA A 943 27.12 -28.09 8.69
N ASN A 944 26.81 -29.23 8.07
CA ASN A 944 27.76 -30.35 7.97
C ASN A 944 28.81 -30.16 6.87
N ASN A 945 28.58 -29.25 5.92
CA ASN A 945 29.48 -28.97 4.80
C ASN A 945 30.37 -27.72 5.03
N GLY A 946 30.19 -26.99 6.14
CA GLY A 946 30.88 -25.71 6.36
C GLY A 946 30.44 -24.59 5.41
N THR A 947 29.22 -24.70 4.87
CA THR A 947 28.66 -23.80 3.84
C THR A 947 27.57 -22.89 4.40
N VAL A 948 27.66 -22.50 5.68
CA VAL A 948 26.75 -21.53 6.33
C VAL A 948 26.61 -20.22 5.55
N THR A 949 27.65 -19.79 4.83
CA THR A 949 27.62 -18.63 3.93
C THR A 949 26.64 -18.76 2.75
N LYS A 950 26.18 -19.97 2.40
CA LYS A 950 25.12 -20.22 1.40
C LYS A 950 23.69 -20.04 1.93
N LEU A 951 23.46 -19.87 3.24
CA LEU A 951 22.10 -19.60 3.75
C LEU A 951 21.63 -18.24 3.19
N PRO A 952 20.45 -18.11 2.55
CA PRO A 952 20.00 -16.83 1.99
C PRO A 952 19.55 -15.82 3.06
N VAL A 953 19.48 -16.24 4.33
CA VAL A 953 19.18 -15.43 5.51
C VAL A 953 20.26 -15.59 6.58
N ASP A 954 20.19 -14.77 7.62
CA ASP A 954 20.81 -15.07 8.93
C ASP A 954 19.91 -14.57 10.08
N ASN A 955 20.21 -14.93 11.33
CA ASN A 955 19.29 -14.71 12.45
C ASN A 955 19.05 -13.22 12.80
N HIS A 956 19.81 -12.26 12.25
CA HIS A 956 19.49 -10.82 12.37
C HIS A 956 18.18 -10.48 11.66
N GLU A 957 17.84 -11.19 10.60
CA GLU A 957 16.55 -11.09 9.90
C GLU A 957 15.44 -11.80 10.67
N LEU A 958 15.70 -12.92 11.36
CA LEU A 958 14.74 -13.53 12.30
C LEU A 958 14.34 -12.55 13.42
N LEU A 959 15.33 -11.86 14.00
CA LEU A 959 15.08 -10.77 14.96
C LEU A 959 14.33 -9.61 14.27
N GLY A 960 14.60 -9.37 12.99
CA GLY A 960 13.92 -8.38 12.16
C GLY A 960 12.43 -8.64 12.01
N MET A 961 12.01 -9.90 11.86
CA MET A 961 10.59 -10.32 11.73
C MET A 961 9.70 -9.93 12.93
N VAL A 962 10.29 -9.46 14.03
CA VAL A 962 9.55 -8.90 15.17
C VAL A 962 9.09 -7.46 14.88
N ALA A 963 9.81 -6.68 14.06
CA ALA A 963 9.45 -5.30 13.73
C ALA A 963 8.09 -5.24 13.02
N PRO A 964 7.16 -4.34 13.43
CA PRO A 964 7.39 -3.15 14.26
C PRO A 964 7.25 -3.33 15.79
N ARG A 965 7.06 -4.56 16.28
CA ARG A 965 6.72 -4.89 17.67
C ARG A 965 7.96 -4.87 18.57
N GLY A 966 7.76 -4.83 19.89
CA GLY A 966 8.84 -4.66 20.86
C GLY A 966 9.79 -5.85 20.92
N LEU A 967 11.11 -5.62 20.88
CA LEU A 967 12.15 -6.66 21.00
C LEU A 967 13.25 -6.22 21.99
N LEU A 968 13.44 -6.97 23.07
CA LEU A 968 14.53 -6.74 24.04
C LEU A 968 15.43 -7.97 24.13
N VAL A 969 16.58 -7.93 23.44
CA VAL A 969 17.59 -8.99 23.49
C VAL A 969 18.41 -8.88 24.78
N LEU A 970 18.40 -9.93 25.61
CA LEU A 970 19.19 -10.04 26.83
C LEU A 970 20.23 -11.16 26.69
N GLU A 971 21.53 -10.86 26.73
CA GLU A 971 22.58 -11.85 26.46
C GLU A 971 23.76 -11.75 27.45
N ASN A 972 24.45 -12.86 27.70
CA ASN A 972 25.53 -12.92 28.70
C ASN A 972 26.91 -12.80 28.03
N SER A 973 27.67 -11.76 28.37
CA SER A 973 28.99 -11.46 27.78
C SER A 973 30.07 -12.47 28.12
N ASP A 974 29.88 -13.27 29.17
CA ASP A 974 30.93 -14.12 29.73
C ASP A 974 30.83 -15.56 29.23
N MET A 975 29.72 -15.90 28.56
CA MET A 975 29.43 -17.23 28.02
C MET A 975 30.00 -17.40 26.60
N GLU A 976 31.18 -18.01 26.46
CA GLU A 976 31.77 -18.34 25.14
C GLU A 976 30.80 -19.12 24.25
N TRP A 977 30.08 -20.08 24.84
CA TRP A 977 29.19 -21.00 24.13
C TRP A 977 28.04 -20.29 23.40
N LEU A 978 27.51 -19.20 23.96
CA LEU A 978 26.43 -18.42 23.35
C LEU A 978 26.90 -17.60 22.13
N GLY A 979 28.21 -17.30 22.04
CA GLY A 979 28.79 -16.46 21.00
C GLY A 979 28.50 -14.98 21.21
N TRP A 980 29.09 -14.35 22.23
CA TRP A 980 28.82 -12.95 22.62
C TRP A 980 28.94 -11.95 21.46
N GLU A 981 29.89 -12.15 20.54
CA GLU A 981 30.10 -11.25 19.40
C GLU A 981 29.03 -11.49 18.33
N SER A 982 28.64 -12.75 18.16
CA SER A 982 27.62 -13.18 17.23
C SER A 982 26.22 -12.71 17.64
N THR A 983 25.85 -12.86 18.92
CA THR A 983 24.56 -12.36 19.44
C THR A 983 24.48 -10.84 19.39
N TYR A 984 25.55 -10.12 19.74
CA TYR A 984 25.54 -8.66 19.71
C TYR A 984 25.59 -8.10 18.29
N THR A 985 26.41 -8.67 17.39
CA THR A 985 26.46 -8.26 15.97
C THR A 985 25.11 -8.48 15.29
N SER A 986 24.49 -9.65 15.49
CA SER A 986 23.17 -9.98 14.96
C SER A 986 22.09 -9.01 15.45
N ALA A 987 22.04 -8.74 16.76
CA ALA A 987 21.06 -7.82 17.34
C ALA A 987 21.28 -6.36 16.92
N VAL A 988 22.53 -5.92 16.71
CA VAL A 988 22.85 -4.60 16.14
C VAL A 988 22.42 -4.51 14.67
N ALA A 989 22.69 -5.55 13.87
CA ALA A 989 22.28 -5.61 12.46
C ALA A 989 20.76 -5.61 12.28
N SER A 990 20.05 -6.37 13.12
CA SER A 990 18.59 -6.37 13.17
C SER A 990 18.02 -4.99 13.52
N ARG A 991 18.69 -4.24 14.42
CA ARG A 991 18.26 -2.89 14.81
C ARG A 991 18.38 -1.85 13.68
N GLU A 992 19.11 -2.14 12.60
CA GLU A 992 19.02 -1.31 11.38
C GLU A 992 17.62 -1.35 10.75
N ILE A 993 16.90 -2.49 10.81
CA ILE A 993 15.52 -2.61 10.31
C ILE A 993 14.58 -1.69 11.10
N TYR A 994 14.69 -1.73 12.43
CA TYR A 994 13.95 -0.85 13.33
C TYR A 994 14.26 0.64 13.14
N LYS A 995 15.52 1.00 12.85
CA LYS A 995 15.89 2.36 12.44
C LYS A 995 15.25 2.75 11.12
N ALA A 996 15.26 1.85 10.14
CA ALA A 996 14.72 2.11 8.81
C ALA A 996 13.21 2.37 8.83
N LEU A 997 12.49 1.69 9.71
CA LEU A 997 11.05 1.90 9.97
C LEU A 997 10.76 3.14 10.86
N GLY A 998 11.78 3.91 11.26
CA GLY A 998 11.65 5.09 12.13
C GLY A 998 11.49 4.81 13.63
N ILE A 999 11.44 3.54 14.03
CA ILE A 999 11.07 3.04 15.39
C ILE A 999 12.28 2.41 16.10
N ALA A 1000 13.43 3.09 16.07
CA ALA A 1000 14.69 2.57 16.59
C ALA A 1000 14.66 2.25 18.10
N ASP A 1001 13.73 2.82 18.87
CA ASP A 1001 13.51 2.55 20.29
C ASP A 1001 12.62 1.31 20.55
N HIS A 1002 11.98 0.73 19.52
CA HIS A 1002 11.23 -0.52 19.66
C HIS A 1002 12.14 -1.77 19.73
N MET A 1003 13.43 -1.64 19.41
CA MET A 1003 14.42 -2.69 19.64
C MET A 1003 15.54 -2.24 20.59
N GLY A 1004 15.72 -3.04 21.65
CA GLY A 1004 16.77 -2.91 22.65
C GLY A 1004 17.70 -4.12 22.69
N VAL A 1005 18.97 -3.89 23.02
CA VAL A 1005 20.01 -4.91 23.15
C VAL A 1005 20.80 -4.64 24.42
N ASN A 1006 20.76 -5.57 25.36
CA ASN A 1006 21.51 -5.47 26.62
C ASN A 1006 22.36 -6.73 26.84
N GLN A 1007 23.67 -6.61 26.59
CA GLN A 1007 24.64 -7.67 26.81
C GLN A 1007 25.61 -7.31 27.94
N ILE A 1008 25.57 -8.07 29.04
CA ILE A 1008 26.36 -7.84 30.26
C ILE A 1008 26.85 -9.17 30.85
N GLY A 1009 27.72 -9.13 31.85
CA GLY A 1009 28.34 -10.31 32.48
C GLY A 1009 28.30 -10.26 34.01
N GLY A 1010 29.02 -11.20 34.63
CA GLY A 1010 29.12 -11.31 36.10
C GLY A 1010 27.99 -12.09 36.79
N TYR A 1011 27.32 -13.00 36.08
CA TYR A 1011 26.22 -13.84 36.60
C TYR A 1011 26.16 -15.21 35.90
N ASP A 1012 25.56 -16.20 36.58
CA ASP A 1012 25.45 -17.59 36.09
C ASP A 1012 24.41 -17.72 34.95
N HIS A 1013 24.50 -18.79 34.15
CA HIS A 1013 23.61 -18.98 33.00
C HIS A 1013 22.13 -19.05 33.42
N CYS A 1014 21.29 -18.25 32.78
CA CYS A 1014 19.86 -18.10 33.07
C CYS A 1014 19.52 -17.54 34.46
N GLN A 1015 20.50 -17.05 35.23
CA GLN A 1015 20.24 -16.19 36.38
C GLN A 1015 19.87 -14.80 35.86
N PHE A 1016 18.66 -14.30 36.13
CA PHE A 1016 18.28 -12.96 35.67
C PHE A 1016 19.18 -11.87 36.31
N PRO A 1017 19.92 -11.08 35.51
CA PRO A 1017 20.81 -10.05 36.04
C PRO A 1017 20.03 -8.81 36.50
N SER A 1018 20.21 -8.40 37.76
CA SER A 1018 19.50 -7.26 38.34
C SER A 1018 19.76 -5.93 37.62
N GLY A 1019 20.91 -5.77 36.96
CA GLY A 1019 21.23 -4.60 36.13
C GLY A 1019 20.32 -4.42 34.91
N SER A 1020 19.65 -5.49 34.47
CA SER A 1020 18.74 -5.48 33.31
C SER A 1020 17.28 -5.21 33.68
N GLN A 1021 16.92 -5.20 34.97
CA GLN A 1021 15.54 -5.01 35.43
C GLN A 1021 14.90 -3.76 34.84
N GLN A 1022 15.63 -2.63 34.85
CA GLN A 1022 15.13 -1.35 34.34
C GLN A 1022 14.75 -1.38 32.85
N TYR A 1023 15.41 -2.23 32.05
CA TYR A 1023 15.11 -2.35 30.62
C TYR A 1023 13.91 -3.26 30.39
N VAL A 1024 13.82 -4.39 31.10
CA VAL A 1024 12.62 -5.24 31.10
C VAL A 1024 11.41 -4.43 31.56
N ASP A 1025 11.57 -3.62 32.61
CA ASP A 1025 10.53 -2.74 33.12
C ASP A 1025 10.06 -1.73 32.07
N ALA A 1026 10.99 -1.05 31.38
CA ALA A 1026 10.65 -0.06 30.35
C ALA A 1026 9.97 -0.68 29.12
N PHE A 1027 10.42 -1.85 28.65
CA PHE A 1027 9.79 -2.54 27.52
C PHE A 1027 8.40 -3.09 27.88
N VAL A 1028 8.22 -3.64 29.09
CA VAL A 1028 6.91 -4.05 29.60
C VAL A 1028 5.98 -2.84 29.74
N GLU A 1029 6.49 -1.70 30.22
CA GLU A 1029 5.73 -0.46 30.31
C GLU A 1029 5.25 0.06 28.95
N LYS A 1030 6.13 0.13 27.94
CA LYS A 1030 5.75 0.57 26.59
C LYS A 1030 4.80 -0.42 25.91
N PHE A 1031 5.25 -1.66 25.68
CA PHE A 1031 4.57 -2.58 24.76
C PHE A 1031 3.36 -3.30 25.36
N LEU A 1032 3.36 -3.55 26.68
CA LEU A 1032 2.27 -4.28 27.36
C LEU A 1032 1.34 -3.40 28.19
N LEU A 1033 1.82 -2.26 28.72
CA LEU A 1033 1.05 -1.39 29.63
C LEU A 1033 0.68 -0.02 29.04
N GLY A 1034 1.07 0.28 27.79
CA GLY A 1034 0.67 1.51 27.08
C GLY A 1034 1.36 2.79 27.59
N ASN A 1035 2.57 2.69 28.13
CA ASN A 1035 3.38 3.85 28.50
C ASN A 1035 4.43 4.14 27.41
N ASP A 1036 4.02 4.79 26.33
CA ASP A 1036 4.90 5.12 25.19
C ASP A 1036 6.09 6.03 25.57
N SER A 1037 6.00 6.71 26.71
CA SER A 1037 7.07 7.55 27.27
C SER A 1037 8.17 6.77 28.00
N ALA A 1038 8.00 5.45 28.20
CA ALA A 1038 9.02 4.61 28.82
C ALA A 1038 10.28 4.54 27.94
N ASN A 1039 11.44 4.82 28.52
CA ASN A 1039 12.70 4.87 27.76
C ASN A 1039 13.23 3.46 27.45
N THR A 1040 12.88 2.94 26.29
CA THR A 1040 13.33 1.67 25.73
C THR A 1040 14.65 1.77 24.95
N THR A 1041 15.29 2.94 24.89
CA THR A 1041 16.56 3.13 24.17
C THR A 1041 17.74 2.51 24.94
N ILE A 1042 18.03 1.24 24.67
CA ILE A 1042 19.19 0.52 25.19
C ILE A 1042 19.91 -0.26 24.07
N VAL A 1043 21.19 0.03 23.85
CA VAL A 1043 22.09 -0.78 23.02
C VAL A 1043 23.45 -0.79 23.69
N ASN A 1044 23.81 -1.88 24.36
CA ASN A 1044 25.14 -2.03 24.94
C ASN A 1044 25.66 -3.47 24.98
N SER A 1045 26.99 -3.58 24.87
CA SER A 1045 27.78 -4.74 25.26
C SER A 1045 28.87 -4.28 26.22
N SER A 1046 29.18 -5.09 27.22
CA SER A 1046 30.35 -4.95 28.10
C SER A 1046 31.68 -5.27 27.41
N LYS A 1047 31.65 -5.86 26.19
CA LYS A 1047 32.77 -6.65 25.64
C LYS A 1047 32.97 -6.52 24.14
N VAL A 1048 31.93 -6.20 23.37
CA VAL A 1048 31.93 -6.29 21.90
C VAL A 1048 31.81 -4.90 21.26
N ASN A 1049 32.71 -4.61 20.33
CA ASN A 1049 32.53 -3.58 19.32
C ASN A 1049 32.27 -4.29 17.98
N VAL A 1050 31.18 -3.94 17.28
CA VAL A 1050 30.78 -4.61 16.03
C VAL A 1050 31.61 -4.06 14.87
N ASP A 1051 32.22 -4.94 14.08
CA ASP A 1051 32.81 -4.60 12.78
C ASP A 1051 31.69 -4.39 11.76
N THR A 1052 31.16 -3.18 11.71
CA THR A 1052 30.03 -2.82 10.85
C THR A 1052 30.39 -2.90 9.37
N ALA A 1053 31.64 -2.54 9.01
CA ALA A 1053 32.11 -2.54 7.62
C ALA A 1053 32.21 -3.96 7.05
N ARG A 1054 32.56 -4.94 7.88
CA ARG A 1054 32.55 -6.36 7.51
C ARG A 1054 31.15 -6.97 7.49
N TRP A 1055 30.36 -6.76 8.55
CA TRP A 1055 29.14 -7.54 8.74
C TRP A 1055 27.88 -6.90 8.14
N MET A 1056 27.88 -5.58 7.94
CA MET A 1056 26.73 -4.79 7.49
C MET A 1056 27.15 -3.80 6.39
N PRO A 1057 27.55 -4.28 5.19
CA PRO A 1057 28.04 -3.43 4.10
C PRO A 1057 26.96 -2.58 3.40
N TRP A 1058 25.72 -2.55 3.93
CA TRP A 1058 24.59 -1.81 3.39
C TRP A 1058 24.42 -0.44 4.04
N ASN A 1059 23.74 0.47 3.34
CA ASN A 1059 23.20 1.68 3.97
C ASN A 1059 21.78 1.39 4.47
N THR A 1060 21.48 1.74 5.70
CA THR A 1060 20.12 1.68 6.27
C THR A 1060 19.24 2.75 5.57
N PRO A 1061 18.17 2.37 4.85
CA PRO A 1061 17.25 3.33 4.24
C PRO A 1061 16.39 4.01 5.30
N ASN A 1062 15.61 5.02 4.89
CA ASN A 1062 14.46 5.48 5.65
C ASN A 1062 13.22 5.01 4.89
N LEU A 1063 12.55 3.98 5.42
CA LEU A 1063 11.32 3.44 4.87
C LEU A 1063 10.20 4.37 5.28
N GLN A 1064 9.56 4.99 4.28
CA GLN A 1064 8.36 5.79 4.51
C GLN A 1064 7.21 4.84 4.86
#